data_AF-A0A7C6H2Q5-F1
#
_entry.id   AF-A0A7C6H2Q5-F1
#
_cell.length_a   1.000
_cell.length_b   1.000
_cell.length_c   1.000
_cell.angle_alpha   90.00
_cell.angle_beta   90.00
_cell.angle_gamma   90.00
#
_symmetry.space_group_name_H-M   'P 1'
#
loop_
_entity.id
_entity.type
_entity.pdbx_description
1 polymer ?
#
loop_
_entity_poly.entity_id
_entity_poly.type
_entity_poly.pdbx_seq_one_letter_code
_entity_poly.pdbx_strand_id
1 'polypeptide(L)'
;MKSYRSFATIVLAILLVISPLFACGKIPKAEILKSELPAQDRLIITGQSIFQSIDPSLLQASPGSPNLLSVHATDNGIAIIWYTQNSVFISSLDLSGKVTSTILIEGVEGTPLLSSSYSGTNLLLISEVLDKESLRYKYIYYAISGSSSVITSGKIDAAQDHNLIDAVATSEFTAKIFIDNAILDLDMNTGEIISQKADNSGIYCVAYSPDGKIFALEARKNNQRTFSQINLSENTRHVIATFSPDEEIFPESIVSSSSSESRAIYLISSNSISRYIPSESKFEQLLDTAETNLMLINELTLISDDSFLVWGEYNYSYNSVEGLIEISLGNKTTDRKVLQMGVAINDSSSDPEFLAFLFNQSQSDYEIQIVYYEDYMAEQTENESFSVFISNARNKMLLDVLGESPPDLFYLPVGELSNLADSDILMNIAPIIDSAIDNEPDTFATNALTATREGESQYFLTPFVSVSGFIIYESHLSEIDDFTLDGFKIYADSFQLSLFGDIYKHSFSDIAQFFFIDRENGISHFDSDELRSIFNSFSLSSDTMKRERLLKFDTFSNIDYYVQTAEMMSENFAVIGYPLGERTPAVLSASMGFGVHKNTYYPDGGKAYIDFLLSDIAQNMGEALSMGELPVRLSALDSVLNSFQANRYEESLNTITSHGSTSSDSADAILRPYPPDGSWESQFREIILSADGFYIQDWFIYAIVEEELQHYLFGEKSADETAEIIHSRISNYLAETIN
;
A
#
# COMPACT_ATOMS: atom_id res chain seq x y z
N MET A 1 84.09 -14.46 8.01
CA MET A 1 83.42 -13.19 7.64
C MET A 1 83.22 -12.98 6.12
N LYS A 2 84.03 -13.52 5.19
CA LYS A 2 83.80 -13.34 3.74
C LYS A 2 82.70 -14.24 3.12
N SER A 3 82.40 -15.40 3.71
CA SER A 3 81.36 -16.33 3.18
C SER A 3 79.92 -15.90 3.51
N TYR A 4 79.71 -15.17 4.61
CA TYR A 4 78.37 -14.69 5.01
C TYR A 4 77.84 -13.53 4.13
N ARG A 5 78.74 -12.70 3.58
CA ARG A 5 78.34 -11.60 2.69
C ARG A 5 77.85 -12.11 1.33
N SER A 6 78.45 -13.17 0.80
CA SER A 6 78.03 -13.75 -0.49
C SER A 6 76.65 -14.43 -0.41
N PHE A 7 76.35 -15.08 0.72
CA PHE A 7 75.05 -15.73 0.93
C PHE A 7 73.94 -14.71 1.18
N ALA A 8 74.22 -13.65 1.95
CA ALA A 8 73.26 -12.57 2.19
C ALA A 8 72.90 -11.80 0.92
N THR A 9 73.85 -11.56 0.01
CA THR A 9 73.58 -10.85 -1.26
C THR A 9 72.77 -11.69 -2.24
N ILE A 10 72.97 -13.02 -2.27
CA ILE A 10 72.17 -13.93 -3.11
C ILE A 10 70.76 -14.08 -2.56
N VAL A 11 70.59 -14.17 -1.23
CA VAL A 11 69.26 -14.21 -0.59
C VAL A 11 68.50 -12.89 -0.76
N LEU A 12 69.17 -11.74 -0.68
CA LEU A 12 68.52 -10.44 -0.95
C LEU A 12 68.13 -10.28 -2.43
N ALA A 13 68.94 -10.77 -3.37
CA ALA A 13 68.64 -10.73 -4.79
C ALA A 13 67.47 -11.67 -5.15
N ILE A 14 67.39 -12.85 -4.52
CA ILE A 14 66.25 -13.76 -4.68
C ILE A 14 64.98 -13.16 -4.05
N LEU A 15 65.07 -12.49 -2.90
CA LEU A 15 63.92 -11.81 -2.26
C LEU A 15 63.43 -10.59 -3.04
N LEU A 16 64.32 -9.84 -3.70
CA LEU A 16 63.96 -8.68 -4.55
C LEU A 16 63.42 -9.09 -5.94
N VAL A 17 63.74 -10.30 -6.42
CA VAL A 17 63.16 -10.85 -7.66
C VAL A 17 61.84 -11.58 -7.40
N ILE A 18 61.58 -12.01 -6.15
CA ILE A 18 60.29 -12.61 -5.74
C ILE A 18 59.30 -11.54 -5.24
N SER A 19 59.74 -10.34 -4.86
CA SER A 19 58.84 -9.27 -4.40
C SER A 19 57.82 -8.72 -5.42
N PRO A 20 57.98 -8.83 -6.76
CA PRO A 20 56.88 -8.51 -7.69
C PRO A 20 55.86 -9.65 -7.84
N LEU A 21 56.14 -10.87 -7.35
CA LEU A 21 55.24 -12.03 -7.50
C LEU A 21 54.19 -12.13 -6.37
N PHE A 22 54.29 -11.30 -5.34
CA PHE A 22 53.30 -11.17 -4.25
C PHE A 22 52.90 -9.72 -4.01
N ALA A 23 52.85 -8.90 -5.07
CA ALA A 23 51.95 -7.76 -5.04
C ALA A 23 50.52 -8.32 -5.07
N CYS A 24 49.95 -8.59 -3.89
CA CYS A 24 48.50 -8.46 -3.73
C CYS A 24 48.19 -7.04 -4.21
N GLY A 25 47.77 -6.91 -5.47
CA GLY A 25 47.36 -5.63 -6.03
C GLY A 25 46.36 -5.03 -5.06
N LYS A 26 46.55 -3.77 -4.67
CA LYS A 26 45.50 -3.04 -3.97
C LYS A 26 44.25 -3.20 -4.82
N ILE A 27 43.24 -3.82 -4.24
CA ILE A 27 41.97 -4.00 -4.90
C ILE A 27 41.43 -2.58 -5.17
N PRO A 28 41.08 -2.22 -6.40
CA PRO A 28 40.64 -0.87 -6.73
C PRO A 28 39.34 -0.55 -5.99
N LYS A 29 39.37 0.50 -5.17
CA LYS A 29 38.18 1.04 -4.50
C LYS A 29 37.42 1.90 -5.50
N ALA A 30 36.08 1.80 -5.52
CA ALA A 30 35.26 2.70 -6.34
C ALA A 30 35.41 4.15 -5.85
N GLU A 31 35.67 5.08 -6.77
CA GLU A 31 35.48 6.51 -6.53
C GLU A 31 34.23 6.93 -7.31
N ILE A 32 33.17 7.27 -6.58
CA ILE A 32 31.86 7.59 -7.15
C ILE A 32 31.61 9.08 -6.97
N LEU A 33 31.26 9.75 -8.07
CA LEU A 33 30.99 11.18 -8.10
C LEU A 33 29.48 11.40 -8.15
N LYS A 34 28.94 12.31 -7.33
CA LYS A 34 27.52 12.71 -7.45
C LYS A 34 27.27 13.38 -8.79
N SER A 35 26.19 13.00 -9.47
CA SER A 35 25.76 13.65 -10.70
C SER A 35 25.29 15.07 -10.42
N GLU A 36 25.43 15.95 -11.41
CA GLU A 36 24.80 17.28 -11.41
C GLU A 36 23.37 17.23 -11.96
N LEU A 37 22.93 16.09 -12.49
CA LEU A 37 21.58 15.92 -13.01
C LEU A 37 20.60 15.73 -11.85
N PRO A 38 19.54 16.55 -11.74
CA PRO A 38 18.46 16.26 -10.79
C PRO A 38 17.80 14.93 -11.16
N ALA A 39 17.43 14.14 -10.15
CA ALA A 39 16.59 12.96 -10.33
C ALA A 39 15.18 13.27 -9.79
N GLN A 40 14.17 12.77 -10.48
CA GLN A 40 12.78 12.84 -10.05
C GLN A 40 12.19 11.44 -10.13
N ASP A 41 11.53 11.00 -9.06
CA ASP A 41 10.77 9.77 -9.01
C ASP A 41 9.26 10.03 -9.17
N ARG A 42 8.56 9.04 -9.73
CA ARG A 42 7.11 9.02 -9.94
C ARG A 42 6.57 7.63 -9.71
N LEU A 43 5.64 7.46 -8.75
CA LEU A 43 4.87 6.21 -8.63
C LEU A 43 3.93 6.12 -9.83
N ILE A 44 4.08 5.07 -10.65
CA ILE A 44 3.21 4.82 -11.81
C ILE A 44 1.96 4.08 -11.35
N ILE A 45 2.14 2.99 -10.61
CA ILE A 45 1.05 2.15 -10.09
C ILE A 45 1.55 1.32 -8.90
N THR A 46 0.70 1.06 -7.91
CA THR A 46 1.04 0.17 -6.79
C THR A 46 0.96 -1.29 -7.22
N GLY A 47 1.66 -2.17 -6.50
CA GLY A 47 1.54 -3.61 -6.74
C GLY A 47 0.11 -4.10 -6.57
N GLN A 48 -0.57 -3.61 -5.54
CA GLN A 48 -1.97 -3.92 -5.26
C GLN A 48 -2.89 -3.50 -6.42
N SER A 49 -2.80 -2.24 -6.89
CA SER A 49 -3.66 -1.75 -7.98
C SER A 49 -3.42 -2.49 -9.31
N ILE A 50 -2.19 -2.96 -9.57
CA ILE A 50 -1.95 -3.84 -10.74
C ILE A 50 -2.81 -5.09 -10.62
N PHE A 51 -2.77 -5.78 -9.49
CA PHE A 51 -3.48 -7.04 -9.32
C PHE A 51 -5.00 -6.87 -9.25
N GLN A 52 -5.48 -5.76 -8.67
CA GLN A 52 -6.89 -5.43 -8.64
C GLN A 52 -7.50 -5.17 -10.03
N SER A 53 -6.68 -4.72 -10.98
CA SER A 53 -7.12 -4.45 -12.36
C SER A 53 -7.22 -5.69 -13.25
N ILE A 54 -6.82 -6.87 -12.73
CA ILE A 54 -6.83 -8.13 -13.48
C ILE A 54 -8.26 -8.67 -13.54
N ASP A 55 -8.64 -9.22 -14.69
CA ASP A 55 -9.90 -9.95 -14.86
C ASP A 55 -9.99 -11.09 -13.82
N PRO A 56 -10.99 -11.07 -12.92
CA PRO A 56 -11.14 -12.08 -11.87
C PRO A 56 -11.24 -13.51 -12.42
N SER A 57 -11.72 -13.70 -13.65
CA SER A 57 -11.79 -15.02 -14.28
C SER A 57 -10.41 -15.64 -14.54
N LEU A 58 -9.37 -14.81 -14.76
CA LEU A 58 -7.99 -15.27 -14.91
C LEU A 58 -7.41 -15.72 -13.57
N LEU A 59 -7.73 -15.02 -12.48
CA LEU A 59 -7.30 -15.38 -11.13
C LEU A 59 -7.99 -16.68 -10.65
N GLN A 60 -9.29 -16.84 -10.92
CA GLN A 60 -10.03 -18.07 -10.63
C GLN A 60 -9.49 -19.29 -11.38
N ALA A 61 -9.00 -19.10 -12.62
CA ALA A 61 -8.43 -20.18 -13.42
C ALA A 61 -7.04 -20.63 -12.93
N SER A 62 -6.37 -19.86 -12.08
CA SER A 62 -4.97 -20.08 -11.69
C SER A 62 -4.70 -19.61 -10.26
N PRO A 63 -5.21 -20.35 -9.25
CA PRO A 63 -5.16 -19.93 -7.85
C PRO A 63 -3.72 -19.76 -7.33
N GLY A 64 -3.54 -18.82 -6.41
CA GLY A 64 -2.26 -18.49 -5.80
C GLY A 64 -2.02 -16.98 -5.73
N SER A 65 -1.40 -16.49 -4.66
CA SER A 65 -0.98 -15.09 -4.57
C SER A 65 -0.05 -14.71 -5.72
N PRO A 66 -0.30 -13.58 -6.41
CA PRO A 66 0.54 -13.16 -7.51
C PRO A 66 1.91 -12.71 -7.00
N ASN A 67 2.97 -13.15 -7.66
CA ASN A 67 4.35 -12.78 -7.37
C ASN A 67 4.94 -12.10 -8.59
N LEU A 68 5.48 -10.89 -8.42
CA LEU A 68 6.20 -10.20 -9.48
C LEU A 68 7.50 -10.96 -9.80
N LEU A 69 7.74 -11.20 -11.09
CA LEU A 69 9.02 -11.74 -11.56
C LEU A 69 9.94 -10.63 -12.04
N SER A 70 9.46 -9.74 -12.92
CA SER A 70 10.29 -8.71 -13.56
C SER A 70 9.45 -7.70 -14.34
N VAL A 71 10.07 -6.56 -14.67
CA VAL A 71 9.46 -5.48 -15.44
C VAL A 71 10.28 -5.22 -16.71
N HIS A 72 9.64 -4.95 -17.84
CA HIS A 72 10.29 -4.69 -19.13
C HIS A 72 9.70 -3.46 -19.80
N ALA A 73 10.55 -2.59 -20.36
CA ALA A 73 10.10 -1.52 -21.24
C ALA A 73 9.81 -2.10 -22.63
N THR A 74 8.74 -1.64 -23.25
CA THR A 74 8.31 -2.07 -24.60
C THR A 74 8.15 -0.84 -25.49
N ASP A 75 8.03 -1.05 -26.81
CA ASP A 75 7.83 0.03 -27.78
C ASP A 75 6.58 0.89 -27.48
N ASN A 76 5.58 0.34 -26.79
CA ASN A 76 4.27 0.99 -26.58
C ASN A 76 3.89 1.17 -25.09
N GLY A 77 4.81 0.94 -24.15
CA GLY A 77 4.51 0.99 -22.71
C GLY A 77 5.37 0.05 -21.90
N ILE A 78 4.77 -0.60 -20.90
CA ILE A 78 5.46 -1.41 -19.90
C ILE A 78 4.87 -2.81 -19.89
N ALA A 79 5.72 -3.83 -19.83
CA ALA A 79 5.32 -5.22 -19.62
C ALA A 79 5.77 -5.69 -18.24
N ILE A 80 4.83 -6.24 -17.48
CA ILE A 80 5.08 -6.82 -16.17
C ILE A 80 4.88 -8.33 -16.28
N ILE A 81 5.90 -9.09 -15.90
CA ILE A 81 5.79 -10.55 -15.81
C ILE A 81 5.62 -10.91 -14.35
N TRP A 82 4.60 -11.68 -14.07
CA TRP A 82 4.27 -12.15 -12.73
C TRP A 82 3.72 -13.57 -12.82
N TYR A 83 3.67 -14.26 -11.70
CA TYR A 83 3.25 -15.66 -11.66
C TYR A 83 2.48 -15.97 -10.39
N THR A 84 1.58 -16.96 -10.49
CA THR A 84 0.99 -17.65 -9.35
C THR A 84 1.66 -19.02 -9.21
N GLN A 85 1.18 -19.88 -8.31
CA GLN A 85 1.79 -21.17 -8.06
C GLN A 85 1.96 -22.04 -9.32
N ASN A 86 1.05 -21.93 -10.29
CA ASN A 86 1.00 -22.82 -11.46
C ASN A 86 0.91 -22.09 -12.81
N SER A 87 1.04 -20.77 -12.83
CA SER A 87 0.76 -19.99 -14.05
C SER A 87 1.59 -18.73 -14.10
N VAL A 88 2.00 -18.37 -15.33
CA VAL A 88 2.79 -17.18 -15.60
C VAL A 88 1.98 -16.26 -16.49
N PHE A 89 2.03 -14.97 -16.19
CA PHE A 89 1.22 -13.95 -16.82
C PHE A 89 2.10 -12.80 -17.31
N ILE A 90 1.61 -12.12 -18.36
CA ILE A 90 2.14 -10.84 -18.80
C ILE A 90 1.00 -9.83 -18.74
N SER A 91 1.21 -8.78 -17.96
CA SER A 91 0.36 -7.58 -17.94
C SER A 91 1.04 -6.46 -18.72
N SER A 92 0.31 -5.86 -19.65
CA SER A 92 0.75 -4.69 -20.41
C SER A 92 0.12 -3.44 -19.80
N LEU A 93 0.94 -2.43 -19.58
CA LEU A 93 0.55 -1.14 -19.03
C LEU A 93 0.92 -0.05 -20.03
N ASP A 94 0.09 0.99 -20.11
CA ASP A 94 0.52 2.23 -20.75
C ASP A 94 1.43 3.06 -19.81
N LEU A 95 1.99 4.16 -20.32
CA LEU A 95 2.89 5.04 -19.56
C LEU A 95 2.19 5.82 -18.42
N SER A 96 0.86 5.72 -18.30
CA SER A 96 0.10 6.25 -17.16
C SER A 96 -0.13 5.22 -16.05
N GLY A 97 0.34 3.99 -16.25
CA GLY A 97 0.17 2.88 -15.30
C GLY A 97 -1.11 2.09 -15.48
N LYS A 98 -1.97 2.47 -16.42
CA LYS A 98 -3.21 1.74 -16.67
C LYS A 98 -2.90 0.38 -17.30
N VAL A 99 -3.37 -0.69 -16.66
CA VAL A 99 -3.31 -2.04 -17.23
C VAL A 99 -4.23 -2.10 -18.45
N THR A 100 -3.65 -2.35 -19.62
CA THR A 100 -4.37 -2.43 -20.90
C THR A 100 -4.76 -3.86 -21.26
N SER A 101 -4.00 -4.84 -20.77
CA SER A 101 -4.28 -6.27 -20.99
C SER A 101 -3.48 -7.13 -20.01
N THR A 102 -4.06 -8.25 -19.62
CA THR A 102 -3.38 -9.32 -18.88
C THR A 102 -3.61 -10.63 -19.60
N ILE A 103 -2.54 -11.39 -19.88
CA ILE A 103 -2.58 -12.61 -20.67
C ILE A 103 -1.84 -13.73 -19.94
N LEU A 104 -2.46 -14.92 -19.88
CA LEU A 104 -1.82 -16.16 -19.43
C LEU A 104 -0.84 -16.68 -20.49
N ILE A 105 0.40 -16.98 -20.09
CA ILE A 105 1.40 -17.60 -20.97
C ILE A 105 1.19 -19.12 -20.97
N GLU A 106 0.53 -19.63 -22.01
CA GLU A 106 0.28 -21.05 -22.14
C GLU A 106 1.57 -21.87 -22.32
N GLY A 107 1.65 -23.02 -21.66
CA GLY A 107 2.71 -24.01 -21.88
C GLY A 107 3.99 -23.79 -21.06
N VAL A 108 4.01 -22.81 -20.15
CA VAL A 108 5.09 -22.69 -19.15
C VAL A 108 4.89 -23.73 -18.05
N GLU A 109 5.94 -24.49 -17.74
CA GLU A 109 5.96 -25.53 -16.72
C GLU A 109 6.97 -25.19 -15.63
N GLY A 110 6.66 -25.51 -14.37
CA GLY A 110 7.57 -25.30 -13.25
C GLY A 110 7.56 -23.89 -12.68
N THR A 111 8.46 -23.64 -11.75
CA THR A 111 8.59 -22.35 -11.08
C THR A 111 9.45 -21.42 -11.95
N PRO A 112 8.96 -20.25 -12.39
CA PRO A 112 9.79 -19.28 -13.09
C PRO A 112 10.89 -18.77 -12.16
N LEU A 113 12.11 -18.63 -12.68
CA LEU A 113 13.27 -18.19 -11.90
C LEU A 113 13.78 -16.80 -12.29
N LEU A 114 13.83 -16.52 -13.59
CA LEU A 114 14.31 -15.26 -14.12
C LEU A 114 13.70 -15.01 -15.49
N SER A 115 13.72 -13.75 -15.90
CA SER A 115 13.41 -13.39 -17.28
C SER A 115 14.36 -12.32 -17.79
N SER A 116 14.55 -12.26 -19.11
CA SER A 116 15.40 -11.26 -19.75
C SER A 116 14.84 -10.93 -21.13
N SER A 117 14.83 -9.65 -21.49
CA SER A 117 14.41 -9.20 -22.82
C SER A 117 15.56 -8.54 -23.56
N TYR A 118 15.60 -8.72 -24.88
CA TYR A 118 16.46 -7.94 -25.77
C TYR A 118 15.59 -7.01 -26.60
N SER A 119 15.74 -5.70 -26.40
CA SER A 119 14.99 -4.66 -27.13
C SER A 119 13.46 -4.88 -27.14
N GLY A 120 12.90 -5.44 -26.06
CA GLY A 120 11.45 -5.62 -25.87
C GLY A 120 10.73 -6.54 -26.89
N THR A 121 11.43 -7.21 -27.81
CA THR A 121 10.79 -7.95 -28.92
C THR A 121 10.45 -9.40 -28.55
N ASN A 122 11.41 -10.10 -27.95
CA ASN A 122 11.23 -11.45 -27.42
C ASN A 122 11.74 -11.50 -25.98
N LEU A 123 10.97 -12.19 -25.14
CA LEU A 123 11.29 -12.43 -23.75
C LEU A 123 11.83 -13.85 -23.59
N LEU A 124 13.01 -13.97 -23.01
CA LEU A 124 13.50 -15.23 -22.47
C LEU A 124 12.94 -15.40 -21.06
N LEU A 125 12.26 -16.50 -20.82
CA LEU A 125 11.87 -16.96 -19.48
C LEU A 125 12.56 -18.29 -19.20
N ILE A 126 13.15 -18.44 -18.01
CA ILE A 126 13.70 -19.72 -17.56
C ILE A 126 12.91 -20.20 -16.35
N SER A 127 12.44 -21.44 -16.42
CA SER A 127 11.77 -22.10 -15.30
C SER A 127 12.56 -23.31 -14.81
N GLU A 128 12.34 -23.65 -13.55
CA GLU A 128 12.85 -24.85 -12.91
C GLU A 128 11.74 -25.87 -12.70
N VAL A 129 12.00 -27.10 -13.16
CA VAL A 129 11.09 -28.24 -13.02
C VAL A 129 11.82 -29.38 -12.32
N LEU A 130 11.20 -29.93 -11.27
CA LEU A 130 11.65 -31.18 -10.67
C LEU A 130 11.20 -32.36 -11.54
N ASP A 131 12.17 -33.05 -12.14
CA ASP A 131 11.92 -34.28 -12.87
C ASP A 131 11.55 -35.41 -11.89
N LYS A 132 10.29 -35.86 -11.95
CA LYS A 132 9.73 -36.82 -10.99
C LYS A 132 10.37 -38.22 -11.08
N GLU A 133 10.94 -38.60 -12.21
CA GLU A 133 11.56 -39.92 -12.39
C GLU A 133 12.98 -39.97 -11.81
N SER A 134 13.75 -38.91 -12.03
CA SER A 134 15.14 -38.81 -11.60
C SER A 134 15.33 -38.07 -10.28
N LEU A 135 14.28 -37.39 -9.78
CA LEU A 135 14.31 -36.49 -8.62
C LEU A 135 15.40 -35.43 -8.74
N ARG A 136 15.55 -34.87 -9.94
CA ARG A 136 16.58 -33.89 -10.31
C ARG A 136 15.95 -32.67 -10.95
N TYR A 137 16.54 -31.50 -10.71
CA TYR A 137 16.09 -30.27 -11.31
C TYR A 137 16.52 -30.16 -12.78
N LYS A 138 15.60 -29.67 -13.60
CA LYS A 138 15.83 -29.37 -15.02
C LYS A 138 15.37 -27.95 -15.29
N TYR A 139 16.12 -27.27 -16.15
CA TYR A 139 15.78 -25.94 -16.58
C TYR A 139 15.15 -25.98 -17.97
N ILE A 140 14.06 -25.24 -18.14
CA ILE A 140 13.38 -25.08 -19.42
C ILE A 140 13.46 -23.60 -19.78
N TYR A 141 13.88 -23.31 -21.01
CA TYR A 141 13.78 -21.97 -21.56
C TYR A 141 12.49 -21.85 -22.37
N TYR A 142 11.92 -20.64 -22.37
CA TYR A 142 10.82 -20.23 -23.21
C TYR A 142 11.20 -18.92 -23.87
N ALA A 143 11.15 -18.88 -25.20
CA ALA A 143 11.16 -17.62 -25.94
C ALA A 143 9.71 -17.23 -26.20
N ILE A 144 9.31 -16.08 -25.68
CA ILE A 144 7.94 -15.59 -25.70
C ILE A 144 7.87 -14.38 -26.62
N SER A 145 6.91 -14.36 -27.53
CA SER A 145 6.67 -13.24 -28.44
C SER A 145 6.06 -12.05 -27.70
N GLY A 146 6.15 -10.85 -28.28
CA GLY A 146 5.39 -9.68 -27.82
C GLY A 146 3.85 -9.85 -27.81
N SER A 147 3.31 -10.95 -28.36
CA SER A 147 1.90 -11.34 -28.24
C SER A 147 1.64 -12.34 -27.10
N SER A 148 2.60 -12.51 -26.19
CA SER A 148 2.54 -13.37 -25.00
C SER A 148 2.37 -14.86 -25.29
N SER A 149 2.73 -15.31 -26.49
CA SER A 149 2.73 -16.74 -26.85
C SER A 149 4.14 -17.31 -26.87
N VAL A 150 4.30 -18.54 -26.38
CA VAL A 150 5.57 -19.27 -26.49
C VAL A 150 5.86 -19.53 -27.97
N ILE A 151 6.94 -18.93 -28.48
CA ILE A 151 7.45 -19.13 -29.84
C ILE A 151 8.15 -20.50 -29.91
N THR A 152 9.01 -20.74 -28.93
CA THR A 152 9.86 -21.93 -28.85
C THR A 152 10.23 -22.17 -27.39
N SER A 153 10.41 -23.44 -27.04
CA SER A 153 10.86 -23.84 -25.73
C SER A 153 11.74 -25.07 -25.84
N GLY A 154 12.62 -25.26 -24.86
CA GLY A 154 13.54 -26.37 -24.86
C GLY A 154 14.18 -26.59 -23.51
N LYS A 155 14.69 -27.81 -23.32
CA LYS A 155 15.43 -28.16 -22.11
C LYS A 155 16.86 -27.65 -22.21
N ILE A 156 17.35 -27.09 -21.13
CA ILE A 156 18.76 -26.73 -20.97
C ILE A 156 19.45 -27.92 -20.31
N ASP A 157 19.58 -29.04 -21.05
CA ASP A 157 20.15 -30.28 -20.49
C ASP A 157 21.58 -30.09 -19.95
N ALA A 158 22.34 -29.15 -20.53
CA ALA A 158 23.67 -28.79 -20.07
C ALA A 158 23.70 -28.09 -18.69
N ALA A 159 22.57 -27.56 -18.23
CA ALA A 159 22.40 -26.96 -16.90
C ALA A 159 21.78 -27.94 -15.90
N GLN A 160 21.48 -29.18 -16.28
CA GLN A 160 20.89 -30.16 -15.37
C GLN A 160 21.82 -30.39 -14.16
N ASP A 161 21.25 -30.37 -12.96
CA ASP A 161 21.97 -30.51 -11.68
C ASP A 161 23.04 -29.43 -11.40
N HIS A 162 23.05 -28.34 -12.17
CA HIS A 162 23.90 -27.19 -11.95
C HIS A 162 23.09 -26.02 -11.38
N ASN A 163 23.73 -25.20 -10.54
CA ASN A 163 23.07 -23.98 -10.07
C ASN A 163 23.03 -22.96 -11.20
N LEU A 164 21.82 -22.57 -11.61
CA LEU A 164 21.60 -21.40 -12.45
C LEU A 164 21.96 -20.15 -11.65
N ILE A 165 22.81 -19.30 -12.20
CA ILE A 165 23.24 -18.04 -11.58
C ILE A 165 22.42 -16.89 -12.14
N ASP A 166 22.40 -16.75 -13.47
CA ASP A 166 21.74 -15.65 -14.17
C ASP A 166 21.64 -15.97 -15.68
N ALA A 167 20.81 -15.24 -16.44
CA ALA A 167 20.79 -15.31 -17.89
C ALA A 167 20.47 -13.96 -18.54
N VAL A 168 21.13 -13.69 -19.66
CA VAL A 168 20.96 -12.43 -20.39
C VAL A 168 20.64 -12.69 -21.86
N ALA A 169 19.56 -12.10 -22.36
CA ALA A 169 19.27 -12.04 -23.78
C ALA A 169 20.29 -11.10 -24.47
N THR A 170 21.03 -11.65 -25.44
CA THR A 170 22.12 -10.93 -26.14
C THR A 170 21.73 -10.49 -27.55
N SER A 171 20.69 -11.11 -28.11
CA SER A 171 20.01 -10.69 -29.33
C SER A 171 18.57 -11.22 -29.30
N GLU A 172 17.80 -10.94 -30.35
CA GLU A 172 16.40 -11.38 -30.51
C GLU A 172 16.20 -12.90 -30.26
N PHE A 173 17.18 -13.74 -30.60
CA PHE A 173 17.08 -15.19 -30.46
C PHE A 173 18.32 -15.86 -29.85
N THR A 174 19.19 -15.09 -29.18
CA THR A 174 20.37 -15.66 -28.50
C THR A 174 20.45 -15.21 -27.06
N ALA A 175 20.83 -16.13 -26.18
CA ALA A 175 21.00 -15.86 -24.77
C ALA A 175 22.30 -16.46 -24.23
N LYS A 176 22.83 -15.85 -23.18
CA LYS A 176 23.93 -16.40 -22.39
C LYS A 176 23.38 -16.81 -21.04
N ILE A 177 23.57 -18.07 -20.67
CA ILE A 177 23.11 -18.65 -19.40
C ILE A 177 24.34 -18.96 -18.56
N PHE A 178 24.39 -18.40 -17.35
CA PHE A 178 25.50 -18.57 -16.42
C PHE A 178 25.11 -19.66 -15.43
N ILE A 179 25.89 -20.75 -15.43
CA ILE A 179 25.81 -21.80 -14.40
C ILE A 179 27.11 -21.86 -13.63
N ASP A 180 27.13 -22.52 -12.48
CA ASP A 180 28.29 -22.60 -11.58
C ASP A 180 29.66 -22.85 -12.27
N ASN A 181 29.70 -23.71 -13.29
CA ASN A 181 30.93 -24.18 -13.93
C ASN A 181 31.05 -23.89 -15.44
N ALA A 182 30.09 -23.17 -16.02
CA ALA A 182 30.08 -22.86 -17.45
C ALA A 182 29.21 -21.65 -17.79
N ILE A 183 29.45 -21.10 -18.97
CA ILE A 183 28.55 -20.18 -19.66
C ILE A 183 28.01 -20.93 -20.87
N LEU A 184 26.70 -20.93 -21.02
CA LEU A 184 26.00 -21.61 -22.12
C LEU A 184 25.52 -20.54 -23.10
N ASP A 185 25.93 -20.67 -24.35
CA ASP A 185 25.37 -19.92 -25.47
C ASP A 185 24.17 -20.68 -26.02
N LEU A 186 22.98 -20.12 -25.82
CA LEU A 186 21.71 -20.66 -26.29
C LEU A 186 21.26 -19.92 -27.56
N ASP A 187 21.03 -20.67 -28.63
CA ASP A 187 20.22 -20.24 -29.77
C ASP A 187 18.78 -20.69 -29.52
N MET A 188 17.90 -19.73 -29.24
CA MET A 188 16.51 -20.01 -28.84
C MET A 188 15.69 -20.62 -29.98
N ASN A 189 16.00 -20.28 -31.23
CA ASN A 189 15.29 -20.77 -32.42
C ASN A 189 15.52 -22.27 -32.65
N THR A 190 16.76 -22.70 -32.47
CA THR A 190 17.18 -24.09 -32.74
C THR A 190 17.23 -24.96 -31.49
N GLY A 191 17.33 -24.34 -30.32
CA GLY A 191 17.65 -25.01 -29.05
C GLY A 191 19.09 -25.50 -28.97
N GLU A 192 19.96 -25.06 -29.89
CA GLU A 192 21.38 -25.41 -29.85
C GLU A 192 22.04 -24.72 -28.65
N ILE A 193 22.80 -25.50 -27.87
CA ILE A 193 23.53 -25.02 -26.70
C ILE A 193 25.01 -25.30 -26.89
N ILE A 194 25.82 -24.25 -26.84
CA ILE A 194 27.27 -24.34 -26.83
C ILE A 194 27.76 -24.01 -25.43
N SER A 195 28.40 -24.97 -24.77
CA SER A 195 28.95 -24.79 -23.43
C SER A 195 30.41 -24.33 -23.48
N GLN A 196 30.71 -23.22 -22.82
CA GLN A 196 32.05 -22.76 -22.56
C GLN A 196 32.36 -22.90 -21.07
N LYS A 197 33.43 -23.63 -20.75
CA LYS A 197 33.89 -23.78 -19.35
C LYS A 197 34.28 -22.43 -18.75
N ALA A 198 33.70 -22.10 -17.62
CA ALA A 198 33.97 -20.88 -16.85
C ALA A 198 33.84 -21.20 -15.36
N ASP A 199 34.66 -20.61 -14.51
CA ASP A 199 34.34 -20.63 -13.08
C ASP A 199 33.43 -19.44 -12.85
N ASN A 200 32.18 -19.65 -12.44
CA ASN A 200 31.23 -18.58 -12.11
C ASN A 200 30.99 -18.47 -10.60
N SER A 201 31.81 -19.13 -9.78
CA SER A 201 31.72 -19.06 -8.33
C SER A 201 31.76 -17.60 -7.85
N GLY A 202 30.80 -17.26 -6.99
CA GLY A 202 30.65 -15.93 -6.39
C GLY A 202 29.89 -14.93 -7.26
N ILE A 203 29.66 -15.18 -8.55
CA ILE A 203 28.79 -14.32 -9.37
C ILE A 203 27.34 -14.53 -8.94
N TYR A 204 26.58 -13.44 -8.87
CA TYR A 204 25.14 -13.49 -8.59
C TYR A 204 24.31 -12.58 -9.52
N CYS A 205 24.94 -11.73 -10.31
CA CYS A 205 24.25 -10.88 -11.28
C CYS A 205 25.23 -10.49 -12.39
N VAL A 206 24.77 -10.50 -13.65
CA VAL A 206 25.55 -10.13 -14.83
C VAL A 206 24.84 -9.08 -15.69
N ALA A 207 25.63 -8.28 -16.39
CA ALA A 207 25.15 -7.31 -17.36
C ALA A 207 25.93 -7.46 -18.68
N TYR A 208 25.26 -7.30 -19.81
CA TYR A 208 25.83 -7.38 -21.14
C TYR A 208 25.79 -6.02 -21.84
N SER A 209 26.96 -5.43 -22.10
CA SER A 209 27.01 -4.16 -22.84
C SER A 209 26.78 -4.36 -24.34
N PRO A 210 26.27 -3.34 -25.05
CA PRO A 210 26.05 -3.40 -26.50
C PRO A 210 27.32 -3.69 -27.34
N ASP A 211 28.52 -3.47 -26.80
CA ASP A 211 29.80 -3.79 -27.45
C ASP A 211 30.28 -5.23 -27.21
N GLY A 212 29.45 -6.07 -26.58
CA GLY A 212 29.70 -7.49 -26.39
C GLY A 212 30.51 -7.85 -25.15
N LYS A 213 30.73 -6.91 -24.24
CA LYS A 213 31.40 -7.19 -22.97
C LYS A 213 30.38 -7.64 -21.93
N ILE A 214 30.85 -8.48 -21.02
CA ILE A 214 30.07 -8.95 -19.89
C ILE A 214 30.67 -8.35 -18.63
N PHE A 215 29.81 -7.81 -17.79
CA PHE A 215 30.12 -7.34 -16.45
C PHE A 215 29.43 -8.24 -15.44
N ALA A 216 30.03 -8.38 -14.28
CA ALA A 216 29.51 -9.22 -13.21
C ALA A 216 29.65 -8.53 -11.86
N LEU A 217 28.64 -8.71 -11.02
CA LEU A 217 28.75 -8.53 -9.58
C LEU A 217 29.10 -9.86 -8.93
N GLU A 218 30.11 -9.83 -8.06
CA GLU A 218 30.59 -11.02 -7.35
C GLU A 218 30.62 -10.79 -5.84
N ALA A 219 30.09 -11.73 -5.08
CA ALA A 219 30.24 -11.79 -3.63
C ALA A 219 31.64 -12.29 -3.25
N ARG A 220 32.25 -11.61 -2.28
CA ARG A 220 33.57 -11.93 -1.73
C ARG A 220 33.46 -12.21 -0.22
N LYS A 221 34.58 -12.61 0.37
CA LYS A 221 34.68 -12.78 1.83
C LYS A 221 34.40 -11.44 2.53
N ASN A 222 33.90 -11.51 3.77
CA ASN A 222 33.52 -10.34 4.58
C ASN A 222 32.38 -9.50 3.96
N ASN A 223 31.48 -10.13 3.22
CA ASN A 223 30.36 -9.49 2.54
C ASN A 223 30.76 -8.35 1.59
N GLN A 224 32.00 -8.33 1.08
CA GLN A 224 32.38 -7.38 0.04
C GLN A 224 31.79 -7.80 -1.31
N ARG A 225 31.55 -6.83 -2.18
CA ARG A 225 31.11 -7.05 -3.56
C ARG A 225 32.14 -6.50 -4.53
N THR A 226 32.43 -7.23 -5.59
CA THR A 226 33.32 -6.75 -6.67
C THR A 226 32.55 -6.60 -7.96
N PHE A 227 32.76 -5.49 -8.65
CA PHE A 227 32.29 -5.28 -10.01
C PHE A 227 33.44 -5.54 -10.98
N SER A 228 33.26 -6.51 -11.86
CA SER A 228 34.30 -7.04 -12.75
C SER A 228 33.84 -7.06 -14.19
N GLN A 229 34.77 -6.93 -15.12
CA GLN A 229 34.56 -7.29 -16.53
C GLN A 229 35.05 -8.72 -16.78
N ILE A 230 34.24 -9.55 -17.45
CA ILE A 230 34.57 -10.91 -17.84
C ILE A 230 35.15 -10.90 -19.26
N ASN A 231 36.33 -11.48 -19.42
CA ASN A 231 36.89 -11.79 -20.74
C ASN A 231 36.66 -13.27 -21.04
N LEU A 232 35.65 -13.55 -21.88
CA LEU A 232 35.29 -14.91 -22.27
C LEU A 232 36.44 -15.62 -23.00
N SER A 233 37.18 -14.92 -23.88
CA SER A 233 38.21 -15.56 -24.70
C SER A 233 39.41 -16.08 -23.90
N GLU A 234 39.73 -15.38 -22.81
CA GLU A 234 40.85 -15.72 -21.93
C GLU A 234 40.40 -16.46 -20.66
N ASN A 235 39.08 -16.55 -20.42
CA ASN A 235 38.49 -17.01 -19.17
C ASN A 235 39.10 -16.29 -17.95
N THR A 236 39.24 -14.97 -18.05
CA THR A 236 39.80 -14.09 -17.01
C THR A 236 38.78 -13.05 -16.56
N ARG A 237 38.92 -12.61 -15.31
CA ARG A 237 38.11 -11.53 -14.72
C ARG A 237 39.01 -10.33 -14.41
N HIS A 238 38.59 -9.15 -14.84
CA HIS A 238 39.25 -7.89 -14.50
C HIS A 238 38.39 -7.13 -13.49
N VAL A 239 38.81 -7.09 -12.23
CA VAL A 239 38.11 -6.35 -11.17
C VAL A 239 38.26 -4.85 -11.43
N ILE A 240 37.13 -4.17 -11.66
CA ILE A 240 37.07 -2.73 -11.89
C ILE A 240 36.94 -2.00 -10.55
N ALA A 241 36.07 -2.49 -9.67
CA ALA A 241 35.76 -1.85 -8.40
C ALA A 241 35.41 -2.87 -7.31
N THR A 242 35.52 -2.43 -6.05
CA THR A 242 35.10 -3.18 -4.87
C THR A 242 34.33 -2.29 -3.93
N PHE A 243 33.26 -2.85 -3.38
CA PHE A 243 32.29 -2.21 -2.50
C PHE A 243 32.27 -2.95 -1.17
N SER A 244 32.23 -2.19 -0.08
CA SER A 244 32.08 -2.73 1.27
C SER A 244 30.66 -2.46 1.81
N PRO A 245 30.11 -3.34 2.68
CA PRO A 245 28.72 -3.19 3.15
C PRO A 245 28.45 -1.92 3.95
N ASP A 246 29.50 -1.26 4.47
CA ASP A 246 29.44 0.00 5.20
C ASP A 246 29.52 1.25 4.30
N GLU A 247 29.63 1.05 2.99
CA GLU A 247 29.64 2.14 2.01
C GLU A 247 28.22 2.52 1.61
N GLU A 248 28.02 3.81 1.34
CA GLU A 248 26.74 4.37 0.90
C GLU A 248 26.19 3.68 -0.36
N ILE A 249 27.07 3.14 -1.20
CA ILE A 249 26.72 2.44 -2.42
C ILE A 249 27.21 1.00 -2.32
N PHE A 250 26.27 0.08 -2.20
CA PHE A 250 26.52 -1.35 -2.08
C PHE A 250 25.64 -2.12 -3.08
N PRO A 251 26.12 -2.30 -4.32
CA PRO A 251 25.27 -2.68 -5.44
C PRO A 251 24.75 -4.11 -5.33
N GLU A 252 23.43 -4.27 -5.33
CA GLU A 252 22.69 -5.53 -5.25
C GLU A 252 22.41 -6.14 -6.63
N SER A 253 22.33 -5.32 -7.67
CA SER A 253 22.16 -5.77 -9.04
C SER A 253 22.85 -4.84 -10.04
N ILE A 254 23.04 -5.34 -11.25
CA ILE A 254 23.56 -4.57 -12.39
C ILE A 254 22.67 -4.75 -13.61
N VAL A 255 22.47 -3.66 -14.34
CA VAL A 255 21.63 -3.65 -15.54
C VAL A 255 22.36 -2.95 -16.66
N SER A 256 22.18 -3.44 -17.88
CA SER A 256 22.85 -2.89 -19.06
C SER A 256 22.03 -1.78 -19.68
N SER A 257 22.68 -0.74 -20.18
CA SER A 257 21.96 0.20 -21.04
C SER A 257 21.40 -0.50 -22.28
N SER A 258 20.15 -0.16 -22.64
CA SER A 258 19.53 -0.51 -23.92
C SER A 258 20.11 0.32 -25.08
N SER A 259 20.78 1.44 -24.79
CA SER A 259 21.38 2.35 -25.77
C SER A 259 22.80 1.92 -26.12
N SER A 260 23.03 1.68 -27.42
CA SER A 260 24.38 1.46 -27.96
C SER A 260 25.31 2.68 -27.83
N GLU A 261 24.75 3.86 -27.54
CA GLU A 261 25.47 5.13 -27.43
C GLU A 261 26.05 5.36 -26.02
N SER A 262 25.28 5.15 -24.95
CA SER A 262 25.80 5.37 -23.58
C SER A 262 26.76 4.28 -23.12
N ARG A 263 26.49 3.02 -23.51
CA ARG A 263 27.25 1.82 -23.11
C ARG A 263 27.45 1.71 -21.59
N ALA A 264 26.60 2.38 -20.82
CA ALA A 264 26.70 2.42 -19.38
C ALA A 264 26.23 1.10 -18.78
N ILE A 265 26.81 0.75 -17.63
CA ILE A 265 26.30 -0.30 -16.75
C ILE A 265 25.76 0.38 -15.51
N TYR A 266 24.48 0.15 -15.22
CA TYR A 266 23.82 0.70 -14.04
C TYR A 266 24.02 -0.26 -12.88
N LEU A 267 24.34 0.30 -11.72
CA LEU A 267 24.54 -0.38 -10.46
C LEU A 267 23.41 0.06 -9.53
N ILE A 268 22.60 -0.88 -9.08
CA ILE A 268 21.47 -0.61 -8.19
C ILE A 268 21.82 -1.09 -6.80
N SER A 269 21.69 -0.21 -5.82
CA SER A 269 21.71 -0.53 -4.40
C SER A 269 20.32 -0.23 -3.85
N SER A 270 19.96 -0.78 -2.68
CA SER A 270 18.67 -0.48 -2.03
C SER A 270 18.40 1.01 -1.81
N ASN A 271 19.47 1.82 -1.75
CA ASN A 271 19.42 3.26 -1.47
C ASN A 271 19.98 4.16 -2.59
N SER A 272 20.38 3.60 -3.75
CA SER A 272 21.03 4.42 -4.78
C SER A 272 21.02 3.78 -6.17
N ILE A 273 20.99 4.63 -7.19
CA ILE A 273 21.28 4.24 -8.58
C ILE A 273 22.57 4.93 -8.99
N SER A 274 23.52 4.15 -9.49
CA SER A 274 24.78 4.64 -10.05
C SER A 274 24.99 4.11 -11.46
N ARG A 275 25.82 4.76 -12.25
CA ARG A 275 26.30 4.22 -13.54
C ARG A 275 27.81 4.13 -13.58
N TYR A 276 28.29 3.10 -14.27
CA TYR A 276 29.66 2.97 -14.72
C TYR A 276 29.72 3.23 -16.22
N ILE A 277 30.59 4.15 -16.64
CA ILE A 277 30.82 4.49 -18.05
C ILE A 277 32.14 3.83 -18.50
N PRO A 278 32.12 2.72 -19.26
CA PRO A 278 33.34 1.99 -19.59
C PRO A 278 34.38 2.78 -20.38
N SER A 279 33.94 3.69 -21.26
CA SER A 279 34.84 4.55 -22.05
C SER A 279 35.64 5.54 -21.19
N GLU A 280 35.08 5.94 -20.06
CA GLU A 280 35.68 6.92 -19.14
C GLU A 280 36.31 6.25 -17.91
N SER A 281 35.99 4.97 -17.66
CA SER A 281 36.35 4.27 -16.43
C SER A 281 35.88 5.03 -15.18
N LYS A 282 34.69 5.63 -15.25
CA LYS A 282 34.12 6.54 -14.25
C LYS A 282 32.83 5.97 -13.68
N PHE A 283 32.64 6.15 -12.37
CA PHE A 283 31.37 5.93 -11.69
C PHE A 283 30.69 7.26 -11.36
N GLU A 284 29.37 7.30 -11.53
CA GLU A 284 28.53 8.45 -11.24
C GLU A 284 27.26 8.01 -10.49
N GLN A 285 26.98 8.62 -9.34
CA GLN A 285 25.74 8.40 -8.58
C GLN A 285 24.66 9.30 -9.18
N LEU A 286 23.59 8.69 -9.67
CA LEU A 286 22.49 9.34 -10.37
C LEU A 286 21.31 9.63 -9.44
N LEU A 287 21.07 8.77 -8.46
CA LEU A 287 20.03 8.92 -7.44
C LEU A 287 20.57 8.49 -6.07
N ASP A 288 20.18 9.25 -5.06
CA ASP A 288 20.36 8.97 -3.64
C ASP A 288 18.96 8.94 -3.00
N THR A 289 18.48 7.75 -2.64
CA THR A 289 17.12 7.60 -2.10
C THR A 289 17.04 7.94 -0.62
N ALA A 290 18.07 8.53 -0.01
CA ALA A 290 17.88 9.22 1.26
C ALA A 290 17.12 10.54 1.09
N GLU A 291 17.05 11.08 -0.14
CA GLU A 291 16.41 12.36 -0.45
C GLU A 291 14.93 12.23 -0.86
N THR A 292 14.52 11.04 -1.30
CA THR A 292 13.13 10.67 -1.59
C THR A 292 12.81 9.48 -0.71
N ASN A 293 11.66 9.36 -0.05
CA ASN A 293 11.37 8.27 0.91
C ASN A 293 11.33 6.84 0.29
N LEU A 294 12.05 6.63 -0.79
CA LEU A 294 12.10 5.48 -1.66
C LEU A 294 13.16 4.47 -1.20
N MET A 295 12.78 3.20 -1.22
CA MET A 295 13.67 2.05 -1.16
C MET A 295 13.55 1.28 -2.47
N LEU A 296 14.69 0.90 -3.06
CA LEU A 296 14.73 0.11 -4.28
C LEU A 296 14.72 -1.38 -3.89
N ILE A 297 13.69 -2.13 -4.30
CA ILE A 297 13.50 -3.54 -3.92
C ILE A 297 14.00 -4.49 -5.00
N ASN A 298 13.70 -4.19 -6.26
CA ASN A 298 13.73 -5.16 -7.35
C ASN A 298 14.45 -4.63 -8.59
N GLU A 299 14.47 -5.44 -9.65
CA GLU A 299 15.17 -5.14 -10.90
C GLU A 299 14.77 -3.79 -11.51
N LEU A 300 15.80 -3.08 -11.98
CA LEU A 300 15.68 -1.84 -12.73
C LEU A 300 15.63 -2.17 -14.21
N THR A 301 14.77 -1.48 -14.93
CA THR A 301 14.63 -1.59 -16.38
C THR A 301 14.77 -0.22 -17.00
N LEU A 302 15.57 -0.11 -18.06
CA LEU A 302 15.72 1.17 -18.75
C LEU A 302 14.60 1.39 -19.75
N ILE A 303 13.96 2.56 -19.67
CA ILE A 303 13.18 3.12 -20.78
C ILE A 303 14.13 3.83 -21.74
N SER A 304 15.05 4.63 -21.18
CA SER A 304 16.08 5.37 -21.91
C SER A 304 17.29 5.64 -20.99
N ASP A 305 18.35 6.24 -21.51
CA ASP A 305 19.55 6.56 -20.70
C ASP A 305 19.25 7.54 -19.54
N ASP A 306 18.14 8.29 -19.64
CA ASP A 306 17.69 9.28 -18.65
C ASP A 306 16.37 8.89 -17.96
N SER A 307 15.79 7.71 -18.23
CA SER A 307 14.56 7.26 -17.58
C SER A 307 14.57 5.75 -17.29
N PHE A 308 14.26 5.41 -16.04
CA PHE A 308 14.27 4.06 -15.50
C PHE A 308 12.90 3.69 -14.97
N LEU A 309 12.58 2.41 -15.07
CA LEU A 309 11.52 1.77 -14.31
C LEU A 309 12.17 0.94 -13.23
N VAL A 310 11.65 1.04 -12.02
CA VAL A 310 12.09 0.26 -10.88
C VAL A 310 10.85 -0.25 -10.19
N TRP A 311 10.97 -1.42 -9.60
CA TRP A 311 10.03 -1.82 -8.58
C TRP A 311 10.62 -1.50 -7.20
N GLY A 312 9.92 -0.66 -6.46
CA GLY A 312 10.41 -0.11 -5.20
C GLY A 312 9.27 0.22 -4.25
N GLU A 313 9.63 0.75 -3.10
CA GLU A 313 8.73 0.97 -1.99
C GLU A 313 8.98 2.33 -1.36
N TYR A 314 7.91 3.14 -1.24
CA TYR A 314 7.97 4.35 -0.45
C TYR A 314 7.70 4.00 1.01
N ASN A 315 8.64 4.33 1.89
CA ASN A 315 8.52 4.11 3.32
C ASN A 315 8.08 5.38 4.03
N TYR A 316 6.92 5.32 4.68
CA TYR A 316 6.41 6.35 5.55
C TYR A 316 6.46 5.87 7.01
N SER A 317 6.23 6.75 7.97
CA SER A 317 6.43 6.49 9.40
C SER A 317 5.75 5.20 9.92
N TYR A 318 4.62 4.82 9.33
CA TYR A 318 3.80 3.67 9.78
C TYR A 318 3.28 2.78 8.65
N ASN A 319 3.62 3.11 7.40
CA ASN A 319 3.13 2.37 6.24
C ASN A 319 4.18 2.39 5.12
N SER A 320 4.07 1.45 4.21
CA SER A 320 4.90 1.42 3.03
C SER A 320 4.08 1.10 1.78
N VAL A 321 4.45 1.72 0.67
CA VAL A 321 3.73 1.57 -0.59
C VAL A 321 4.69 1.04 -1.64
N GLU A 322 4.53 -0.24 -1.96
CA GLU A 322 5.28 -0.93 -3.00
C GLU A 322 4.60 -0.75 -4.37
N GLY A 323 5.40 -0.51 -5.41
CA GLY A 323 4.90 -0.40 -6.77
C GLY A 323 5.95 -0.15 -7.82
N LEU A 324 5.45 0.08 -9.03
CA LEU A 324 6.24 0.44 -10.19
C LEU A 324 6.51 1.94 -10.18
N ILE A 325 7.78 2.31 -10.25
CA ILE A 325 8.27 3.67 -10.11
C ILE A 325 9.07 4.03 -11.35
N GLU A 326 8.79 5.20 -11.91
CA GLU A 326 9.62 5.82 -12.92
C GLU A 326 10.61 6.78 -12.26
N ILE A 327 11.88 6.71 -12.67
CA ILE A 327 12.92 7.63 -12.24
C ILE A 327 13.42 8.35 -13.49
N SER A 328 13.30 9.67 -13.53
CA SER A 328 13.75 10.53 -14.63
C SER A 328 14.92 11.40 -14.20
N LEU A 329 15.95 11.52 -15.05
CA LEU A 329 17.11 12.37 -14.84
C LEU A 329 17.02 13.66 -15.65
N GLY A 330 17.59 14.75 -15.13
CA GLY A 330 17.71 16.03 -15.83
C GLY A 330 16.43 16.90 -15.79
N ASN A 331 15.30 16.35 -15.35
CA ASN A 331 14.08 17.11 -15.12
C ASN A 331 14.17 17.85 -13.79
N LYS A 332 14.23 19.18 -13.84
CA LYS A 332 14.16 20.02 -12.65
C LYS A 332 12.68 20.31 -12.35
N THR A 333 12.27 20.12 -11.10
CA THR A 333 10.97 20.55 -10.60
C THR A 333 10.76 22.05 -10.85
N THR A 334 9.54 22.40 -11.27
CA THR A 334 9.06 23.77 -11.51
C THR A 334 8.95 24.53 -10.19
N ASP A 335 9.06 25.88 -10.23
CA ASP A 335 8.71 26.72 -9.09
C ASP A 335 7.19 26.56 -8.81
N ARG A 336 6.84 25.69 -7.86
CA ARG A 336 5.45 25.40 -7.46
C ARG A 336 4.98 26.34 -6.36
N LYS A 337 3.67 26.60 -6.32
CA LYS A 337 3.04 27.31 -5.21
C LYS A 337 2.76 26.30 -4.08
N VAL A 338 3.22 26.62 -2.88
CA VAL A 338 3.05 25.76 -1.70
C VAL A 338 1.72 26.03 -1.04
N LEU A 339 0.89 24.99 -0.90
CA LEU A 339 -0.28 24.97 -0.03
C LEU A 339 0.09 24.28 1.29
N GLN A 340 -0.24 24.91 2.41
CA GLN A 340 -0.05 24.29 3.72
C GLN A 340 -1.27 23.47 4.12
N MET A 341 -1.06 22.20 4.46
CA MET A 341 -2.10 21.33 5.01
C MET A 341 -1.91 21.18 6.51
N GLY A 342 -2.87 21.66 7.28
CA GLY A 342 -2.93 21.43 8.72
C GLY A 342 -3.45 20.04 9.03
N VAL A 343 -2.70 19.29 9.82
CA VAL A 343 -3.07 17.95 10.30
C VAL A 343 -3.04 17.94 11.81
N ALA A 344 -4.19 17.66 12.43
CA ALA A 344 -4.32 17.43 13.85
C ALA A 344 -5.06 16.12 14.06
N ILE A 345 -4.49 15.24 14.88
CA ILE A 345 -4.97 13.88 15.13
C ILE A 345 -4.56 12.92 14.01
N ASN A 346 -3.45 12.20 14.22
CA ASN A 346 -3.35 10.79 13.86
C ASN A 346 -2.19 10.10 14.58
N ASP A 347 -2.53 9.36 15.65
CA ASP A 347 -1.64 8.39 16.27
C ASP A 347 -1.58 7.14 15.36
N SER A 348 -1.00 7.26 14.15
CA SER A 348 -0.43 6.18 13.29
C SER A 348 -0.65 6.24 11.76
N SER A 349 -1.48 7.11 11.14
CA SER A 349 -1.63 7.07 9.66
C SER A 349 -0.74 8.05 8.90
N SER A 350 -0.01 7.52 7.91
CA SER A 350 0.78 8.30 6.94
C SER A 350 -0.02 8.67 5.68
N ASP A 351 -1.35 8.67 5.80
CA ASP A 351 -2.28 8.91 4.69
C ASP A 351 -2.13 10.32 4.09
N PRO A 352 -2.07 11.41 4.89
CA PRO A 352 -1.92 12.74 4.31
C PRO A 352 -0.57 12.91 3.61
N GLU A 353 0.54 12.34 4.11
CA GLU A 353 1.84 12.36 3.41
C GLU A 353 1.75 11.65 2.08
N PHE A 354 1.15 10.47 2.06
CA PHE A 354 1.07 9.67 0.85
C PHE A 354 0.20 10.36 -0.21
N LEU A 355 -0.96 10.90 0.18
CA LEU A 355 -1.83 11.66 -0.74
C LEU A 355 -1.18 12.96 -1.21
N ALA A 356 -0.49 13.69 -0.32
CA ALA A 356 0.27 14.89 -0.70
C ALA A 356 1.40 14.54 -1.68
N PHE A 357 2.11 13.43 -1.46
CA PHE A 357 3.15 12.93 -2.35
C PHE A 357 2.60 12.64 -3.75
N LEU A 358 1.49 11.89 -3.85
CA LEU A 358 0.84 11.59 -5.13
C LEU A 358 0.32 12.85 -5.84
N PHE A 359 -0.24 13.80 -5.08
CA PHE A 359 -0.65 15.09 -5.62
C PHE A 359 0.56 15.85 -6.18
N ASN A 360 1.66 15.93 -5.43
CA ASN A 360 2.89 16.61 -5.83
C ASN A 360 3.53 15.97 -7.06
N GLN A 361 3.29 14.68 -7.33
CA GLN A 361 3.74 14.02 -8.56
C GLN A 361 2.82 14.29 -9.75
N SER A 362 1.52 14.45 -9.52
CA SER A 362 0.53 14.69 -10.58
C SER A 362 0.38 16.16 -10.98
N GLN A 363 0.86 17.11 -10.18
CA GLN A 363 0.68 18.55 -10.38
C GLN A 363 1.95 19.29 -10.79
N SER A 364 1.82 20.25 -11.70
CA SER A 364 2.92 21.13 -12.13
C SER A 364 2.97 22.47 -11.39
N ASP A 365 1.82 22.94 -10.90
CA ASP A 365 1.62 24.33 -10.46
C ASP A 365 1.59 24.48 -8.93
N TYR A 366 1.24 23.39 -8.24
CA TYR A 366 1.02 23.37 -6.80
C TYR A 366 1.80 22.22 -6.15
N GLU A 367 2.18 22.43 -4.90
CA GLU A 367 2.64 21.37 -4.01
C GLU A 367 2.03 21.52 -2.62
N ILE A 368 1.84 20.40 -1.93
CA ILE A 368 1.34 20.34 -0.58
C ILE A 368 2.50 20.11 0.37
N GLN A 369 2.54 20.94 1.42
CA GLN A 369 3.40 20.77 2.57
C GLN A 369 2.54 20.55 3.82
N ILE A 370 2.86 19.51 4.59
CA ILE A 370 2.09 19.14 5.78
C ILE A 370 2.65 19.85 7.01
N VAL A 371 1.73 20.26 7.89
CA VAL A 371 2.00 20.82 9.21
C VAL A 371 1.30 19.97 10.26
N TYR A 372 2.08 19.18 11.01
CA TYR A 372 1.60 18.37 12.12
C TYR A 372 1.47 19.19 13.40
N TYR A 373 0.27 19.25 13.96
CA TYR A 373 0.02 19.93 15.23
C TYR A 373 0.48 19.13 16.45
N GLU A 374 0.70 17.83 16.30
CA GLU A 374 1.16 16.91 17.36
C GLU A 374 2.67 17.01 17.64
N ASP A 375 3.48 17.29 16.62
CA ASP A 375 4.94 17.43 16.75
C ASP A 375 5.33 18.53 17.76
N TYR A 376 4.47 19.53 17.92
CA TYR A 376 4.68 20.61 18.89
C TYR A 376 4.42 20.20 20.35
N MET A 377 3.89 18.99 20.58
CA MET A 377 3.47 18.48 21.88
C MET A 377 4.32 17.29 22.37
N ALA A 378 5.10 16.64 21.50
CA ALA A 378 5.92 15.46 21.81
C ALA A 378 6.92 15.66 22.97
N GLU A 379 7.33 16.90 23.25
CA GLU A 379 8.24 17.22 24.37
C GLU A 379 7.51 17.44 25.71
N GLN A 380 6.17 17.50 25.77
CA GLN A 380 5.43 17.96 26.96
C GLN A 380 4.57 16.92 27.70
N THR A 381 4.38 15.69 27.19
CA THR A 381 3.21 14.86 27.59
C THR A 381 3.49 13.45 28.14
N GLU A 382 4.70 13.10 28.57
CA GLU A 382 5.01 11.74 29.08
C GLU A 382 4.14 11.23 30.27
N ASN A 383 3.28 12.06 30.88
CA ASN A 383 2.39 11.65 32.00
C ASN A 383 0.94 12.17 31.92
N GLU A 384 0.49 12.74 30.81
CA GLU A 384 -0.89 13.25 30.66
C GLU A 384 -1.80 12.20 30.03
N SER A 385 -3.12 12.27 30.32
CA SER A 385 -4.08 11.40 29.64
C SER A 385 -4.16 11.75 28.15
N PHE A 386 -4.43 10.74 27.32
CA PHE A 386 -4.59 10.91 25.87
C PHE A 386 -5.56 12.05 25.50
N SER A 387 -6.65 12.21 26.25
CA SER A 387 -7.62 13.30 26.08
C SER A 387 -7.02 14.70 26.22
N VAL A 388 -6.03 14.89 27.11
CA VAL A 388 -5.37 16.20 27.32
C VAL A 388 -4.39 16.48 26.19
N PHE A 389 -3.62 15.48 25.74
CA PHE A 389 -2.71 15.61 24.60
C PHE A 389 -3.46 16.08 23.33
N ILE A 390 -4.55 15.39 23.00
CA ILE A 390 -5.39 15.72 21.83
C ILE A 390 -6.02 17.11 21.97
N SER A 391 -6.49 17.47 23.16
CA SER A 391 -7.04 18.81 23.43
C SER A 391 -6.01 19.92 23.18
N ASN A 392 -4.74 19.71 23.54
CA ASN A 392 -3.67 20.69 23.34
C ASN A 392 -3.31 20.86 21.86
N ALA A 393 -3.15 19.74 21.12
CA ALA A 393 -2.91 19.78 19.67
C ALA A 393 -4.05 20.50 18.94
N ARG A 394 -5.29 20.19 19.29
CA ARG A 394 -6.50 20.86 18.78
C ARG A 394 -6.51 22.36 19.09
N ASN A 395 -6.22 22.76 20.33
CA ASN A 395 -6.18 24.18 20.71
C ASN A 395 -5.13 24.94 19.90
N LYS A 396 -3.96 24.34 19.66
CA LYS A 396 -2.93 24.96 18.81
C LYS A 396 -3.40 25.11 17.37
N MET A 397 -4.03 24.09 16.81
CA MET A 397 -4.64 24.14 15.48
C MET A 397 -5.66 25.28 15.38
N LEU A 398 -6.62 25.35 16.32
CA LEU A 398 -7.64 26.39 16.32
C LEU A 398 -7.05 27.80 16.38
N LEU A 399 -5.99 28.01 17.17
CA LEU A 399 -5.29 29.30 17.22
C LEU A 399 -4.65 29.68 15.88
N ASP A 400 -4.07 28.72 15.16
CA ASP A 400 -3.45 28.97 13.86
C ASP A 400 -4.50 29.19 12.76
N VAL A 401 -5.59 28.43 12.78
CA VAL A 401 -6.76 28.60 11.90
C VAL A 401 -7.36 30.00 12.03
N LEU A 402 -7.42 30.55 13.25
CA LEU A 402 -7.90 31.90 13.51
C LEU A 402 -6.80 32.98 13.38
N GLY A 403 -5.57 32.58 13.08
CA GLY A 403 -4.40 33.44 13.03
C GLY A 403 -4.26 34.25 11.74
N GLU A 404 -3.13 34.97 11.61
CA GLU A 404 -2.83 35.78 10.42
C GLU A 404 -2.42 34.95 9.20
N SER A 405 -1.98 33.70 9.43
CA SER A 405 -1.50 32.78 8.39
C SER A 405 -2.10 31.38 8.61
N PRO A 406 -3.42 31.21 8.38
CA PRO A 406 -4.06 29.90 8.52
C PRO A 406 -3.55 28.92 7.46
N PRO A 407 -3.59 27.60 7.73
CA PRO A 407 -3.40 26.58 6.69
C PRO A 407 -4.37 26.77 5.51
N ASP A 408 -3.94 26.39 4.32
CA ASP A 408 -4.78 26.43 3.11
C ASP A 408 -5.74 25.24 3.04
N LEU A 409 -5.28 24.08 3.52
CA LEU A 409 -5.98 22.80 3.50
C LEU A 409 -6.03 22.21 4.91
N PHE A 410 -7.02 21.37 5.16
CA PHE A 410 -7.20 20.65 6.41
C PHE A 410 -7.37 19.16 6.13
N TYR A 411 -6.68 18.33 6.91
CA TYR A 411 -6.99 16.90 7.05
C TYR A 411 -7.19 16.61 8.53
N LEU A 412 -8.46 16.45 8.92
CA LEU A 412 -8.92 16.43 10.31
C LEU A 412 -10.06 15.42 10.48
N PRO A 413 -10.34 15.00 11.72
CA PRO A 413 -11.55 14.23 11.99
C PRO A 413 -12.80 14.97 11.51
N VAL A 414 -13.77 14.24 10.96
CA VAL A 414 -14.97 14.85 10.37
C VAL A 414 -15.75 15.72 11.36
N GLY A 415 -15.73 15.39 12.65
CA GLY A 415 -16.32 16.21 13.71
C GLY A 415 -15.66 17.60 13.84
N GLU A 416 -14.35 17.69 13.67
CA GLU A 416 -13.64 18.98 13.69
C GLU A 416 -13.89 19.79 12.42
N LEU A 417 -13.97 19.13 11.26
CA LEU A 417 -14.34 19.80 10.01
C LEU A 417 -15.76 20.35 10.07
N SER A 418 -16.69 19.62 10.69
CA SER A 418 -18.04 20.10 10.97
C SER A 418 -18.01 21.39 11.81
N ASN A 419 -17.25 21.40 12.91
CA ASN A 419 -17.11 22.60 13.76
C ASN A 419 -16.52 23.80 12.97
N LEU A 420 -15.53 23.56 12.10
CA LEU A 420 -14.96 24.61 11.23
C LEU A 420 -15.96 25.08 10.15
N ALA A 421 -16.80 24.19 9.63
CA ALA A 421 -17.86 24.54 8.70
C ALA A 421 -18.91 25.44 9.37
N ASP A 422 -19.38 25.07 10.56
CA ASP A 422 -20.34 25.84 11.37
C ASP A 422 -19.81 27.23 11.72
N SER A 423 -18.49 27.33 11.94
CA SER A 423 -17.78 28.58 12.20
C SER A 423 -17.51 29.43 10.94
N ASP A 424 -18.03 29.04 9.77
CA ASP A 424 -17.79 29.68 8.47
C ASP A 424 -16.28 29.84 8.21
N ILE A 425 -15.47 28.79 8.41
CA ILE A 425 -14.02 28.80 8.14
C ILE A 425 -13.69 28.12 6.81
N LEU A 426 -14.50 27.13 6.42
CA LEU A 426 -14.27 26.31 5.24
C LEU A 426 -14.92 26.88 3.98
N MET A 427 -14.28 26.67 2.83
CA MET A 427 -14.82 26.99 1.52
C MET A 427 -15.98 26.04 1.19
N ASN A 428 -17.06 26.57 0.58
CA ASN A 428 -18.09 25.71 0.00
C ASN A 428 -17.53 25.00 -1.26
N ILE A 429 -17.35 23.69 -1.17
CA ILE A 429 -16.84 22.82 -2.22
C ILE A 429 -17.95 22.11 -3.02
N ALA A 430 -19.23 22.29 -2.67
CA ALA A 430 -20.35 21.71 -3.42
C ALA A 430 -20.27 21.96 -4.94
N PRO A 431 -19.90 23.17 -5.44
CA PRO A 431 -19.77 23.41 -6.88
C PRO A 431 -18.68 22.55 -7.56
N ILE A 432 -17.64 22.17 -6.83
CA ILE A 432 -16.56 21.32 -7.33
C ILE A 432 -17.09 19.89 -7.48
N ILE A 433 -17.78 19.39 -6.46
CA ILE A 433 -18.40 18.05 -6.45
C ILE A 433 -19.47 17.94 -7.53
N ASP A 434 -20.34 18.94 -7.66
CA ASP A 434 -21.39 18.96 -8.68
C ASP A 434 -20.78 18.96 -10.08
N SER A 435 -19.70 19.72 -10.30
CA SER A 435 -18.98 19.66 -11.57
C SER A 435 -18.38 18.28 -11.84
N ALA A 436 -17.87 17.57 -10.83
CA ALA A 436 -17.31 16.23 -11.01
C ALA A 436 -18.41 15.23 -11.41
N ILE A 437 -19.57 15.28 -10.73
CA ILE A 437 -20.74 14.44 -11.02
C ILE A 437 -21.31 14.74 -12.42
N ASP A 438 -21.44 16.02 -12.77
CA ASP A 438 -21.98 16.45 -14.07
C ASP A 438 -21.06 16.07 -15.24
N ASN A 439 -19.74 16.16 -15.06
CA ASN A 439 -18.76 15.83 -16.08
C ASN A 439 -18.65 14.32 -16.32
N GLU A 440 -18.79 13.52 -15.25
CA GLU A 440 -18.67 12.06 -15.28
C GLU A 440 -19.88 11.39 -14.60
N PRO A 441 -21.09 11.47 -15.20
CA PRO A 441 -22.27 10.82 -14.64
C PRO A 441 -22.05 9.32 -14.43
N ASP A 442 -22.68 8.77 -13.39
CA ASP A 442 -22.62 7.35 -13.04
C ASP A 442 -21.20 6.82 -12.69
N THR A 443 -20.24 7.71 -12.43
CA THR A 443 -18.85 7.32 -12.08
C THR A 443 -18.64 7.19 -10.58
N PHE A 444 -19.45 7.89 -9.79
CA PHE A 444 -19.31 7.98 -8.34
C PHE A 444 -20.56 7.48 -7.62
N ALA A 445 -20.36 6.91 -6.43
CA ALA A 445 -21.40 6.73 -5.43
C ALA A 445 -21.89 8.12 -4.99
N THR A 446 -22.92 8.63 -5.67
CA THR A 446 -23.40 10.00 -5.50
C THR A 446 -23.95 10.22 -4.09
N ASN A 447 -24.58 9.20 -3.50
CA ASN A 447 -25.01 9.22 -2.10
C ASN A 447 -23.81 9.46 -1.17
N ALA A 448 -22.65 8.85 -1.43
CA ALA A 448 -21.43 9.04 -0.66
C ALA A 448 -20.81 10.42 -0.84
N LEU A 449 -20.65 10.87 -2.09
CA LEU A 449 -20.06 12.19 -2.37
C LEU A 449 -20.85 13.36 -1.79
N THR A 450 -22.16 13.20 -1.67
CA THR A 450 -23.08 14.25 -1.24
C THR A 450 -23.60 14.04 0.18
N ALA A 451 -23.07 13.07 0.92
CA ALA A 451 -23.57 12.70 2.24
C ALA A 451 -23.46 13.83 3.28
N THR A 452 -22.46 14.70 3.13
CA THR A 452 -22.20 15.83 4.03
C THR A 452 -22.82 17.15 3.53
N ARG A 453 -23.72 17.07 2.53
CA ARG A 453 -24.40 18.21 1.92
C ARG A 453 -25.48 18.77 2.85
N GLU A 454 -25.44 20.07 3.07
CA GLU A 454 -26.49 20.82 3.78
C GLU A 454 -27.12 21.86 2.83
N GLY A 455 -28.29 21.52 2.29
CA GLY A 455 -28.94 22.34 1.27
C GLY A 455 -28.09 22.46 0.00
N GLU A 456 -27.64 23.68 -0.31
CA GLU A 456 -26.78 23.98 -1.48
C GLU A 456 -25.28 24.03 -1.13
N SER A 457 -24.90 23.69 0.10
CA SER A 457 -23.52 23.82 0.58
C SER A 457 -22.93 22.50 1.04
N GLN A 458 -21.63 22.35 0.86
CA GLN A 458 -20.83 21.24 1.40
C GLN A 458 -19.42 21.78 1.65
N TYR A 459 -18.87 21.57 2.84
CA TYR A 459 -17.67 22.29 3.29
C TYR A 459 -16.43 21.40 3.44
N PHE A 460 -16.60 20.09 3.37
CA PHE A 460 -15.52 19.13 3.40
C PHE A 460 -15.85 17.88 2.57
N LEU A 461 -14.80 17.21 2.10
CA LEU A 461 -14.87 15.98 1.31
C LEU A 461 -14.33 14.81 2.12
N THR A 462 -15.03 13.69 2.09
CA THR A 462 -14.55 12.38 2.56
C THR A 462 -14.39 11.47 1.34
N PRO A 463 -13.20 11.43 0.71
CA PRO A 463 -13.01 10.71 -0.55
C PRO A 463 -13.02 9.19 -0.37
N PHE A 464 -12.89 8.74 0.88
CA PHE A 464 -13.08 7.39 1.33
C PHE A 464 -14.12 7.40 2.45
N VAL A 465 -14.97 6.38 2.49
CA VAL A 465 -16.10 6.29 3.41
C VAL A 465 -16.21 4.89 4.00
N SER A 466 -16.80 4.82 5.18
CA SER A 466 -17.32 3.61 5.79
C SER A 466 -18.84 3.61 5.73
N VAL A 467 -19.46 2.47 6.02
CA VAL A 467 -20.90 2.39 6.27
C VAL A 467 -21.15 1.96 7.71
N SER A 468 -21.96 2.73 8.41
CA SER A 468 -22.28 2.51 9.82
C SER A 468 -23.77 2.24 10.00
N GLY A 469 -24.10 1.45 11.01
CA GLY A 469 -25.48 1.22 11.37
C GLY A 469 -25.65 0.10 12.37
N PHE A 470 -26.91 -0.18 12.69
CA PHE A 470 -27.27 -1.26 13.57
C PHE A 470 -27.40 -2.57 12.81
N ILE A 471 -26.65 -3.56 13.28
CA ILE A 471 -26.76 -4.94 12.86
C ILE A 471 -27.93 -5.58 13.60
N ILE A 472 -28.88 -6.12 12.83
CA ILE A 472 -30.02 -6.89 13.33
C ILE A 472 -30.16 -8.15 12.49
N TYR A 473 -30.42 -9.30 13.13
CA TYR A 473 -30.75 -10.52 12.40
C TYR A 473 -31.99 -10.32 11.53
N GLU A 474 -31.94 -10.76 10.27
CA GLU A 474 -33.05 -10.58 9.33
C GLU A 474 -34.35 -11.21 9.84
N SER A 475 -34.26 -12.27 10.65
CA SER A 475 -35.41 -12.96 11.25
C SER A 475 -36.21 -12.10 12.23
N HIS A 476 -35.58 -11.09 12.86
CA HIS A 476 -36.25 -10.17 13.79
C HIS A 476 -36.94 -9.00 13.08
N LEU A 477 -36.46 -8.61 11.89
CA LEU A 477 -36.93 -7.39 11.20
C LEU A 477 -38.42 -7.40 10.89
N SER A 478 -38.98 -8.56 10.55
CA SER A 478 -40.42 -8.67 10.23
C SER A 478 -41.34 -8.59 11.45
N GLU A 479 -40.78 -8.64 12.66
CA GLU A 479 -41.53 -8.63 13.91
C GLU A 479 -41.45 -7.29 14.66
N ILE A 480 -40.69 -6.33 14.12
CA ILE A 480 -40.51 -4.99 14.70
C ILE A 480 -41.35 -4.00 13.88
N ASP A 481 -42.38 -3.45 14.51
CA ASP A 481 -43.27 -2.46 13.89
C ASP A 481 -42.86 -1.01 14.17
N ASP A 482 -42.08 -0.79 15.22
CA ASP A 482 -41.64 0.52 15.71
C ASP A 482 -40.11 0.51 15.83
N PHE A 483 -39.45 1.23 14.92
CA PHE A 483 -37.99 1.35 14.90
C PHE A 483 -37.52 2.55 15.75
N THR A 484 -38.24 2.94 16.81
CA THR A 484 -37.70 3.80 17.87
C THR A 484 -36.95 2.99 18.92
N LEU A 485 -36.12 3.66 19.73
CA LEU A 485 -35.44 3.02 20.87
C LEU A 485 -36.42 2.34 21.83
N ASP A 486 -37.58 2.96 22.08
CA ASP A 486 -38.66 2.37 22.89
C ASP A 486 -39.26 1.13 22.22
N GLY A 487 -39.49 1.16 20.91
CA GLY A 487 -39.95 0.01 20.13
C GLY A 487 -39.00 -1.18 20.22
N PHE A 488 -37.69 -0.93 20.05
CA PHE A 488 -36.65 -1.95 20.22
C PHE A 488 -36.59 -2.50 21.64
N LYS A 489 -36.75 -1.66 22.66
CA LYS A 489 -36.80 -2.08 24.06
C LYS A 489 -37.99 -2.99 24.33
N ILE A 490 -39.19 -2.62 23.86
CA ILE A 490 -40.41 -3.44 23.98
C ILE A 490 -40.21 -4.80 23.31
N TYR A 491 -39.61 -4.81 22.11
CA TYR A 491 -39.30 -6.04 21.40
C TYR A 491 -38.31 -6.90 22.18
N ALA A 492 -37.19 -6.31 22.63
CA ALA A 492 -36.17 -6.99 23.43
C ALA A 492 -36.76 -7.64 24.68
N ASP A 493 -37.58 -6.91 25.45
CA ASP A 493 -38.25 -7.41 26.65
C ASP A 493 -39.18 -8.59 26.33
N SER A 494 -39.92 -8.53 25.22
CA SER A 494 -40.86 -9.58 24.81
C SER A 494 -40.19 -10.91 24.43
N PHE A 495 -38.95 -10.83 23.92
CA PHE A 495 -38.13 -11.99 23.54
C PHE A 495 -37.02 -12.32 24.55
N GLN A 496 -36.96 -11.62 25.69
CA GLN A 496 -35.93 -11.76 26.72
C GLN A 496 -34.50 -11.58 26.15
N LEU A 497 -34.36 -10.60 25.25
CA LEU A 497 -33.08 -10.19 24.68
C LEU A 497 -32.52 -8.99 25.45
N SER A 498 -31.20 -8.88 25.50
CA SER A 498 -30.52 -7.63 25.80
C SER A 498 -30.73 -6.65 24.65
N LEU A 499 -31.09 -5.41 24.98
CA LEU A 499 -31.25 -4.36 23.98
C LEU A 499 -29.92 -4.09 23.25
N PHE A 500 -28.83 -3.97 24.00
CA PHE A 500 -27.49 -3.74 23.45
C PHE A 500 -26.61 -4.97 23.52
N GLY A 501 -25.81 -5.18 22.48
CA GLY A 501 -24.79 -6.21 22.42
C GLY A 501 -23.45 -5.72 22.96
N ASP A 502 -22.96 -6.38 24.00
CA ASP A 502 -21.67 -6.12 24.67
C ASP A 502 -21.60 -4.87 25.53
N ILE A 503 -21.19 -5.04 26.79
CA ILE A 503 -20.97 -3.93 27.74
C ILE A 503 -19.58 -3.29 27.56
N TYR A 504 -18.66 -3.93 26.83
CA TYR A 504 -17.28 -3.46 26.68
C TYR A 504 -16.96 -2.85 25.31
N LYS A 505 -17.96 -2.51 24.48
CA LYS A 505 -17.75 -1.80 23.20
C LYS A 505 -18.91 -0.87 22.79
N HIS A 506 -18.59 0.41 22.63
CA HIS A 506 -18.97 1.41 21.60
C HIS A 506 -20.44 1.64 21.25
N SER A 507 -21.28 0.60 21.17
CA SER A 507 -22.63 0.71 20.61
C SER A 507 -23.51 1.71 21.35
N PHE A 508 -23.42 1.81 22.68
CA PHE A 508 -24.18 2.83 23.39
C PHE A 508 -23.63 4.25 23.19
N SER A 509 -22.31 4.41 23.17
CA SER A 509 -21.67 5.73 23.04
C SER A 509 -21.93 6.37 21.68
N ASP A 510 -22.02 5.56 20.63
CA ASP A 510 -22.42 6.02 19.30
C ASP A 510 -23.88 6.49 19.28
N ILE A 511 -24.77 5.77 19.98
CA ILE A 511 -26.21 6.11 20.09
C ILE A 511 -26.41 7.36 20.92
N ALA A 512 -25.65 7.48 22.01
CA ALA A 512 -25.87 8.53 22.98
C ALA A 512 -25.70 9.93 22.36
N GLN A 513 -24.81 10.04 21.37
CA GLN A 513 -24.61 11.26 20.59
C GLN A 513 -25.85 11.68 19.78
N PHE A 514 -26.69 10.75 19.36
CA PHE A 514 -27.89 11.05 18.57
C PHE A 514 -29.10 11.37 19.44
N PHE A 515 -29.29 10.62 20.52
CA PHE A 515 -30.51 10.71 21.33
C PHE A 515 -30.42 11.75 22.44
N PHE A 516 -29.21 12.06 22.91
CA PHE A 516 -29.02 12.89 24.09
C PHE A 516 -28.27 14.19 23.82
N ILE A 517 -28.10 14.57 22.56
CA ILE A 517 -27.47 15.84 22.17
C ILE A 517 -28.30 16.54 21.10
N ASP A 518 -28.73 17.75 21.44
CA ASP A 518 -29.24 18.72 20.48
C ASP A 518 -28.09 19.66 20.10
N ARG A 519 -27.41 19.34 18.99
CA ARG A 519 -26.27 20.12 18.51
C ARG A 519 -26.68 21.51 18.05
N GLU A 520 -27.83 21.66 17.41
CA GLU A 520 -28.31 22.95 16.88
C GLU A 520 -28.47 23.98 18.00
N ASN A 521 -28.96 23.54 19.17
CA ASN A 521 -29.14 24.41 20.32
C ASN A 521 -28.02 24.31 21.37
N GLY A 522 -27.03 23.43 21.17
CA GLY A 522 -25.94 23.19 22.13
C GLY A 522 -26.43 22.61 23.46
N ILE A 523 -27.46 21.78 23.45
CA ILE A 523 -28.09 21.23 24.66
C ILE A 523 -27.77 19.74 24.82
N SER A 524 -27.40 19.36 26.03
CA SER A 524 -27.23 17.96 26.45
C SER A 524 -28.47 17.47 27.21
N HIS A 525 -28.94 16.27 26.92
CA HIS A 525 -30.10 15.61 27.55
C HIS A 525 -29.73 14.34 28.33
N PHE A 526 -28.46 14.21 28.71
CA PHE A 526 -27.96 13.07 29.48
C PHE A 526 -28.46 13.03 30.94
N ASP A 527 -29.13 14.07 31.42
CA ASP A 527 -29.77 14.07 32.75
C ASP A 527 -31.18 13.42 32.74
N SER A 528 -31.66 13.00 31.57
CA SER A 528 -33.02 12.48 31.36
C SER A 528 -33.32 11.15 32.07
N ASP A 529 -34.60 10.94 32.41
CA ASP A 529 -35.10 9.67 32.96
C ASP A 529 -34.93 8.50 31.96
N GLU A 530 -34.94 8.81 30.66
CA GLU A 530 -34.75 7.85 29.58
C GLU A 530 -33.35 7.23 29.61
N LEU A 531 -32.31 8.05 29.72
CA LEU A 531 -30.93 7.58 29.88
C LEU A 531 -30.78 6.66 31.10
N ARG A 532 -31.35 7.08 32.24
CA ARG A 532 -31.33 6.29 33.48
C ARG A 532 -32.03 4.95 33.29
N SER A 533 -33.12 4.91 32.53
CA SER A 533 -33.79 3.66 32.19
C SER A 533 -32.93 2.74 31.32
N ILE A 534 -32.12 3.29 30.42
CA ILE A 534 -31.20 2.51 29.57
C ILE A 534 -30.07 1.91 30.40
N PHE A 535 -29.45 2.68 31.29
CA PHE A 535 -28.39 2.15 32.18
C PHE A 535 -28.86 0.94 32.99
N ASN A 536 -30.08 1.00 33.52
CA ASN A 536 -30.68 -0.12 34.26
C ASN A 536 -31.02 -1.36 33.40
N SER A 537 -31.01 -1.22 32.06
CA SER A 537 -31.24 -2.34 31.13
C SER A 537 -29.96 -3.09 30.75
N PHE A 538 -28.78 -2.56 31.08
CA PHE A 538 -27.52 -3.23 30.77
C PHE A 538 -27.37 -4.54 31.55
N SER A 539 -27.10 -5.62 30.83
CA SER A 539 -26.71 -6.89 31.44
C SER A 539 -25.22 -6.87 31.77
N LEU A 540 -24.87 -6.99 33.05
CA LEU A 540 -23.47 -7.05 33.52
C LEU A 540 -22.77 -8.39 33.20
N SER A 541 -23.40 -9.30 32.45
CA SER A 541 -22.82 -10.59 32.09
C SER A 541 -21.92 -10.48 30.85
N SER A 542 -20.66 -10.92 30.97
CA SER A 542 -19.62 -10.83 29.93
C SER A 542 -19.68 -11.91 28.83
N ASP A 543 -20.82 -12.58 28.61
CA ASP A 543 -20.91 -13.68 27.64
C ASP A 543 -21.16 -13.10 26.24
N THR A 544 -20.12 -13.11 25.39
CA THR A 544 -20.03 -12.30 24.15
C THR A 544 -20.70 -12.92 22.92
N MET A 545 -21.17 -14.17 23.00
CA MET A 545 -21.42 -15.01 21.81
C MET A 545 -22.85 -15.54 21.62
N LYS A 546 -23.89 -15.00 22.29
CA LYS A 546 -25.26 -15.54 22.20
C LYS A 546 -26.25 -14.66 21.42
N ARG A 547 -27.26 -15.33 20.83
CA ARG A 547 -28.51 -14.80 20.23
C ARG A 547 -29.37 -13.91 21.16
N GLU A 548 -28.84 -13.50 22.30
CA GLU A 548 -29.53 -12.76 23.36
C GLU A 548 -29.33 -11.24 23.20
N ARG A 549 -28.99 -10.73 22.01
CA ARG A 549 -28.64 -9.32 21.74
C ARG A 549 -29.40 -8.81 20.52
N LEU A 550 -30.08 -7.67 20.65
CA LEU A 550 -30.91 -7.10 19.58
C LEU A 550 -30.15 -6.10 18.71
N LEU A 551 -29.52 -5.09 19.33
CA LEU A 551 -28.84 -4.00 18.64
C LEU A 551 -27.33 -4.05 18.88
N LYS A 552 -26.56 -4.06 17.78
CA LYS A 552 -25.12 -3.80 17.76
C LYS A 552 -24.86 -2.71 16.72
N PHE A 553 -24.36 -1.56 17.15
CA PHE A 553 -23.88 -0.55 16.21
C PHE A 553 -22.49 -0.97 15.73
N ASP A 554 -22.28 -0.90 14.43
CA ASP A 554 -21.02 -1.28 13.81
C ASP A 554 -20.69 -0.37 12.64
N THR A 555 -19.40 -0.29 12.33
CA THR A 555 -18.87 0.49 11.21
C THR A 555 -18.05 -0.41 10.33
N PHE A 556 -18.50 -0.59 9.09
CA PHE A 556 -17.81 -1.35 8.06
C PHE A 556 -16.96 -0.43 7.21
N SER A 557 -15.68 -0.32 7.57
CA SER A 557 -14.68 0.43 6.79
C SER A 557 -14.18 -0.32 5.57
N ASN A 558 -14.27 -1.66 5.58
CA ASN A 558 -13.89 -2.50 4.44
C ASN A 558 -14.74 -3.78 4.37
N ILE A 559 -14.62 -4.49 3.24
CA ILE A 559 -15.30 -5.77 2.99
C ILE A 559 -14.84 -6.87 3.96
N ASP A 560 -13.57 -6.85 4.39
CA ASP A 560 -13.04 -7.81 5.36
C ASP A 560 -13.82 -7.81 6.67
N TYR A 561 -14.10 -6.62 7.20
CA TYR A 561 -14.83 -6.47 8.45
C TYR A 561 -16.31 -6.86 8.31
N TYR A 562 -16.92 -6.56 7.16
CA TYR A 562 -18.26 -7.06 6.83
C TYR A 562 -18.31 -8.59 6.79
N VAL A 563 -17.34 -9.21 6.13
CA VAL A 563 -17.25 -10.67 6.00
C VAL A 563 -16.97 -11.35 7.33
N GLN A 564 -16.03 -10.85 8.12
CA GLN A 564 -15.77 -11.34 9.49
C GLN A 564 -17.05 -11.30 10.34
N THR A 565 -17.81 -10.20 10.23
CA THR A 565 -19.10 -10.08 10.90
C THR A 565 -20.11 -11.11 10.38
N ALA A 566 -20.22 -11.29 9.06
CA ALA A 566 -21.12 -12.28 8.46
C ALA A 566 -20.78 -13.72 8.84
N GLU A 567 -19.48 -14.05 8.97
CA GLU A 567 -18.96 -15.33 9.43
C GLU A 567 -19.30 -15.60 10.90
N MET A 568 -19.20 -14.58 11.76
CA MET A 568 -19.50 -14.69 13.19
C MET A 568 -21.02 -14.78 13.49
N MET A 569 -21.85 -14.24 12.60
CA MET A 569 -23.30 -14.23 12.76
C MET A 569 -23.89 -15.64 12.51
N SER A 570 -24.92 -16.03 13.26
CA SER A 570 -25.54 -17.36 13.09
C SER A 570 -26.43 -17.50 11.84
N GLU A 571 -26.85 -16.38 11.25
CA GLU A 571 -27.69 -16.27 10.05
C GLU A 571 -27.48 -14.88 9.41
N ASN A 572 -28.21 -14.57 8.34
CA ASN A 572 -28.11 -13.26 7.68
C ASN A 572 -28.55 -12.12 8.61
N PHE A 573 -28.00 -10.94 8.35
CA PHE A 573 -28.30 -9.72 9.07
C PHE A 573 -28.58 -8.58 8.10
N ALA A 574 -29.32 -7.58 8.56
CA ALA A 574 -29.41 -6.29 7.91
C ALA A 574 -28.62 -5.25 8.70
N VAL A 575 -28.16 -4.23 7.98
CA VAL A 575 -27.63 -3.00 8.55
C VAL A 575 -28.71 -1.94 8.37
N ILE A 576 -29.17 -1.35 9.47
CA ILE A 576 -30.19 -0.30 9.46
C ILE A 576 -29.63 0.99 10.08
N GLY A 577 -30.21 2.13 9.73
CA GLY A 577 -29.84 3.42 10.27
C GLY A 577 -30.32 3.64 11.70
N TYR A 578 -30.35 4.90 12.13
CA TYR A 578 -30.72 5.26 13.49
C TYR A 578 -32.19 4.95 13.81
N PRO A 579 -32.48 4.52 15.05
CA PRO A 579 -33.81 4.12 15.46
C PRO A 579 -34.70 5.34 15.77
N LEU A 580 -35.10 6.07 14.71
CA LEU A 580 -35.87 7.31 14.77
C LEU A 580 -37.35 7.14 14.37
N GLY A 581 -37.85 5.91 14.27
CA GLY A 581 -39.27 5.60 14.06
C GLY A 581 -39.53 4.64 12.90
N GLU A 582 -39.22 5.04 11.68
CA GLU A 582 -39.30 4.14 10.52
C GLU A 582 -37.95 3.45 10.28
N ARG A 583 -37.97 2.27 9.65
CA ARG A 583 -36.74 1.59 9.22
C ARG A 583 -36.03 2.43 8.17
N THR A 584 -34.84 2.91 8.50
CA THR A 584 -33.95 3.65 7.61
C THR A 584 -32.81 2.77 7.10
N PRO A 585 -32.25 3.06 5.92
CA PRO A 585 -31.01 2.41 5.46
C PRO A 585 -29.85 2.76 6.39
N ALA A 586 -28.73 2.04 6.24
CA ALA A 586 -27.49 2.39 6.92
C ALA A 586 -27.06 3.84 6.60
N VAL A 587 -26.17 4.39 7.42
CA VAL A 587 -25.62 5.74 7.23
C VAL A 587 -24.17 5.63 6.78
N LEU A 588 -23.70 6.61 6.01
CA LEU A 588 -22.28 6.69 5.68
C LEU A 588 -21.51 7.29 6.85
N SER A 589 -20.22 7.04 6.94
CA SER A 589 -19.35 7.66 7.93
C SER A 589 -17.94 7.79 7.36
N ALA A 590 -17.10 8.60 7.99
CA ALA A 590 -15.68 8.60 7.75
C ALA A 590 -14.96 9.05 9.02
N SER A 591 -13.77 8.52 9.24
CA SER A 591 -12.91 8.96 10.35
C SER A 591 -12.37 10.37 10.11
N MET A 592 -11.86 10.60 8.90
CA MET A 592 -11.16 11.83 8.50
C MET A 592 -11.80 12.46 7.27
N GLY A 593 -11.61 13.76 7.07
CA GLY A 593 -12.03 14.46 5.88
C GLY A 593 -11.04 15.54 5.44
N PHE A 594 -11.34 16.17 4.31
CA PHE A 594 -10.53 17.22 3.71
C PHE A 594 -11.33 18.51 3.58
N GLY A 595 -10.81 19.60 4.15
CA GLY A 595 -11.38 20.94 4.04
C GLY A 595 -10.44 21.89 3.32
N VAL A 596 -10.99 22.92 2.69
CA VAL A 596 -10.22 24.04 2.12
C VAL A 596 -10.56 25.30 2.92
N HIS A 597 -9.56 26.03 3.39
CA HIS A 597 -9.81 27.28 4.11
C HIS A 597 -10.43 28.33 3.18
N LYS A 598 -11.51 28.99 3.60
CA LYS A 598 -12.25 29.92 2.72
C LYS A 598 -11.44 31.13 2.26
N ASN A 599 -10.44 31.53 3.05
CA ASN A 599 -9.56 32.67 2.77
C ASN A 599 -8.17 32.26 2.25
N THR A 600 -7.98 31.03 1.76
CA THR A 600 -6.72 30.63 1.13
C THR A 600 -6.29 31.60 0.03
N TYR A 601 -4.99 31.85 -0.10
CA TYR A 601 -4.44 32.62 -1.22
C TYR A 601 -4.41 31.82 -2.54
N TYR A 602 -4.69 30.50 -2.48
CA TYR A 602 -4.59 29.57 -3.60
C TYR A 602 -5.89 28.77 -3.80
N PRO A 603 -7.05 29.41 -4.05
CA PRO A 603 -8.33 28.71 -4.19
C PRO A 603 -8.33 27.69 -5.33
N ASP A 604 -7.64 27.99 -6.44
CA ASP A 604 -7.48 27.04 -7.55
C ASP A 604 -6.64 25.82 -7.15
N GLY A 605 -5.67 25.99 -6.25
CA GLY A 605 -4.89 24.88 -5.69
C GLY A 605 -5.73 24.01 -4.77
N GLY A 606 -6.59 24.62 -3.95
CA GLY A 606 -7.57 23.89 -3.13
C GLY A 606 -8.54 23.09 -3.99
N LYS A 607 -9.06 23.69 -5.08
CA LYS A 607 -9.88 22.98 -6.06
C LYS A 607 -9.11 21.82 -6.70
N ALA A 608 -7.88 22.05 -7.15
CA ALA A 608 -7.06 21.00 -7.77
C ALA A 608 -6.85 19.81 -6.83
N TYR A 609 -6.71 20.06 -5.53
CA TYR A 609 -6.58 18.98 -4.55
C TYR A 609 -7.89 18.20 -4.36
N ILE A 610 -9.04 18.88 -4.29
CA ILE A 610 -10.35 18.20 -4.25
C ILE A 610 -10.58 17.36 -5.51
N ASP A 611 -10.27 17.89 -6.71
CA ASP A 611 -10.36 17.15 -7.97
C ASP A 611 -9.42 15.92 -7.95
N PHE A 612 -8.20 16.08 -7.42
CA PHE A 612 -7.23 14.99 -7.27
C PHE A 612 -7.76 13.87 -6.36
N LEU A 613 -8.35 14.20 -5.21
CA LEU A 613 -8.91 13.21 -4.29
C LEU A 613 -10.03 12.36 -4.94
N LEU A 614 -10.72 12.89 -5.95
CA LEU A 614 -11.75 12.19 -6.73
C LEU A 614 -11.22 11.47 -7.98
N SER A 615 -9.94 11.64 -8.30
CA SER A 615 -9.31 11.04 -9.48
C SER A 615 -9.05 9.55 -9.29
N ASP A 616 -8.85 8.83 -10.40
CA ASP A 616 -8.42 7.43 -10.38
C ASP A 616 -7.11 7.23 -9.59
N ILE A 617 -6.22 8.23 -9.58
CA ILE A 617 -4.93 8.15 -8.87
C ILE A 617 -5.17 8.02 -7.36
N ALA A 618 -6.03 8.85 -6.77
CA ALA A 618 -6.30 8.79 -5.34
C ALA A 618 -7.26 7.64 -5.00
N GLN A 619 -8.34 7.48 -5.77
CA GLN A 619 -9.42 6.54 -5.43
C GLN A 619 -8.99 5.07 -5.47
N ASN A 620 -8.01 4.70 -6.29
CA ASN A 620 -7.47 3.33 -6.32
C ASN A 620 -6.46 3.04 -5.19
N MET A 621 -6.16 4.01 -4.33
CA MET A 621 -5.19 3.88 -3.24
C MET A 621 -5.84 3.55 -1.89
N GLY A 622 -7.16 3.40 -1.81
CA GLY A 622 -7.89 3.25 -0.54
C GLY A 622 -7.36 2.14 0.37
N GLU A 623 -6.99 0.98 -0.20
CA GLU A 623 -6.40 -0.15 0.57
C GLU A 623 -4.97 0.11 1.06
N ALA A 624 -4.25 1.04 0.44
CA ALA A 624 -2.93 1.47 0.88
C ALA A 624 -2.99 2.55 1.97
N LEU A 625 -4.18 3.08 2.29
CA LEU A 625 -4.37 4.02 3.40
C LEU A 625 -4.64 3.26 4.69
N SER A 626 -4.11 3.73 5.81
CA SER A 626 -4.17 2.98 7.09
C SER A 626 -5.59 2.78 7.61
N MET A 627 -6.53 3.63 7.21
CA MET A 627 -7.95 3.50 7.59
C MET A 627 -8.70 2.46 6.76
N GLY A 628 -8.17 2.08 5.58
CA GLY A 628 -8.75 1.07 4.69
C GLY A 628 -10.20 1.34 4.29
N GLU A 629 -10.61 2.62 4.28
CA GLU A 629 -11.97 3.05 3.96
C GLU A 629 -12.29 2.89 2.45
N LEU A 630 -13.57 2.84 2.11
CA LEU A 630 -14.04 2.50 0.77
C LEU A 630 -14.01 3.72 -0.16
N PRO A 631 -13.49 3.59 -1.38
CA PRO A 631 -13.50 4.69 -2.35
C PRO A 631 -14.93 5.00 -2.81
N VAL A 632 -15.17 6.28 -3.10
CA VAL A 632 -16.46 6.78 -3.61
C VAL A 632 -16.58 6.63 -5.13
N ARG A 633 -15.49 6.42 -5.86
CA ARG A 633 -15.53 6.09 -7.29
C ARG A 633 -15.93 4.62 -7.48
N LEU A 634 -16.97 4.38 -8.28
CA LEU A 634 -17.58 3.04 -8.43
C LEU A 634 -16.60 2.03 -9.01
N SER A 635 -15.75 2.42 -9.96
CA SER A 635 -14.76 1.51 -10.54
C SER A 635 -13.71 1.06 -9.52
N ALA A 636 -13.29 1.94 -8.62
CA ALA A 636 -12.35 1.60 -7.55
C ALA A 636 -13.02 0.70 -6.50
N LEU A 637 -14.28 0.99 -6.12
CA LEU A 637 -15.06 0.15 -5.22
C LEU A 637 -15.26 -1.26 -5.79
N ASP A 638 -15.66 -1.37 -7.06
CA ASP A 638 -15.82 -2.65 -7.73
C ASP A 638 -14.48 -3.42 -7.78
N SER A 639 -13.35 -2.70 -7.96
CA SER A 639 -12.00 -3.30 -7.94
C SER A 639 -11.66 -3.92 -6.59
N VAL A 640 -11.94 -3.21 -5.48
CA VAL A 640 -11.74 -3.70 -4.11
C VAL A 640 -12.56 -4.97 -3.87
N LEU A 641 -13.86 -4.95 -4.20
CA LEU A 641 -14.76 -6.08 -3.98
C LEU A 641 -14.36 -7.32 -4.80
N ASN A 642 -13.99 -7.13 -6.07
CA ASN A 642 -13.58 -8.23 -6.94
C ASN A 642 -12.26 -8.87 -6.49
N SER A 643 -11.32 -8.05 -6.00
CA SER A 643 -10.02 -8.52 -5.53
C SER A 643 -10.14 -9.31 -4.25
N PHE A 644 -10.99 -8.84 -3.33
CA PHE A 644 -11.33 -9.57 -2.12
C PHE A 644 -11.92 -10.94 -2.42
N GLN A 645 -12.89 -11.01 -3.33
CA GLN A 645 -13.51 -12.28 -3.75
C GLN A 645 -12.47 -13.27 -4.31
N ALA A 646 -11.54 -12.78 -5.14
CA ALA A 646 -10.48 -13.61 -5.72
C ALA A 646 -9.56 -14.20 -4.64
N ASN A 647 -9.18 -13.40 -3.64
CA ASN A 647 -8.30 -13.83 -2.53
C ASN A 647 -9.00 -14.85 -1.61
N ARG A 648 -10.26 -14.64 -1.23
CA ARG A 648 -10.99 -15.57 -0.35
C ARG A 648 -11.32 -16.91 -1.02
N TYR A 649 -11.48 -16.94 -2.34
CA TYR A 649 -11.62 -18.20 -3.08
C TYR A 649 -10.40 -19.12 -2.86
N GLU A 650 -9.18 -18.56 -2.81
CA GLU A 650 -7.94 -19.29 -2.55
C GLU A 650 -7.90 -19.90 -1.14
N GLU A 651 -8.24 -19.10 -0.12
CA GLU A 651 -8.29 -19.58 1.27
C GLU A 651 -9.32 -20.69 1.45
N SER A 652 -10.49 -20.59 0.81
CA SER A 652 -11.54 -21.62 0.87
C SER A 652 -11.10 -22.95 0.24
N LEU A 653 -10.27 -22.92 -0.81
CA LEU A 653 -9.72 -24.13 -1.45
C LEU A 653 -8.62 -24.77 -0.59
N ASN A 654 -7.79 -23.96 0.07
CA ASN A 654 -6.70 -24.44 0.93
C ASN A 654 -7.18 -24.93 2.30
N THR A 655 -8.23 -24.31 2.87
CA THR A 655 -8.83 -24.69 4.17
C THR A 655 -9.66 -25.97 4.13
N ILE A 656 -10.05 -26.48 2.95
CA ILE A 656 -10.66 -27.83 2.82
C ILE A 656 -9.69 -28.95 3.24
N THR A 657 -8.38 -28.67 3.38
CA THR A 657 -7.36 -29.68 3.74
C THR A 657 -6.81 -29.61 5.16
N SER A 658 -7.13 -28.60 5.97
CA SER A 658 -6.67 -28.55 7.38
C SER A 658 -7.87 -28.42 8.33
N HIS A 659 -8.03 -29.42 9.17
CA HIS A 659 -9.09 -29.50 10.16
C HIS A 659 -9.06 -28.30 11.12
N GLY A 660 -10.27 -27.89 11.52
CA GLY A 660 -10.59 -27.00 12.64
C GLY A 660 -9.43 -26.64 13.56
N SER A 661 -8.91 -25.44 13.37
CA SER A 661 -8.19 -24.73 14.42
C SER A 661 -8.51 -23.25 14.28
N THR A 662 -9.47 -22.82 15.10
CA THR A 662 -9.77 -21.44 15.45
C THR A 662 -8.51 -20.82 16.06
N SER A 663 -7.92 -19.83 15.39
CA SER A 663 -7.02 -18.87 16.05
C SER A 663 -7.85 -17.74 16.65
N SER A 664 -8.64 -18.09 17.65
CA SER A 664 -9.12 -17.19 18.69
C SER A 664 -9.35 -18.04 19.94
N ASP A 665 -9.06 -17.50 21.12
CA ASP A 665 -9.21 -18.18 22.42
C ASP A 665 -10.67 -18.59 22.77
N SER A 666 -11.59 -18.56 21.80
CA SER A 666 -12.94 -19.09 21.88
C SER A 666 -13.06 -20.38 21.04
N ALA A 667 -12.75 -21.52 21.66
CA ALA A 667 -12.80 -22.86 21.06
C ALA A 667 -14.21 -23.34 20.59
N ASP A 668 -15.22 -22.47 20.59
CA ASP A 668 -16.63 -22.79 20.31
C ASP A 668 -17.28 -21.95 19.17
N ALA A 669 -16.52 -21.07 18.50
CA ALA A 669 -17.08 -20.25 17.41
C ALA A 669 -17.26 -21.07 16.12
N ILE A 670 -18.50 -21.49 15.83
CA ILE A 670 -18.86 -22.02 14.51
C ILE A 670 -19.00 -20.84 13.55
N LEU A 671 -17.99 -20.60 12.72
CA LEU A 671 -18.06 -19.59 11.66
C LEU A 671 -18.90 -20.11 10.48
N ARG A 672 -19.74 -19.23 9.91
CA ARG A 672 -20.46 -19.52 8.67
C ARG A 672 -19.46 -19.59 7.51
N PRO A 673 -19.62 -20.56 6.58
CA PRO A 673 -18.75 -20.64 5.41
C PRO A 673 -18.99 -19.45 4.48
N TYR A 674 -17.89 -18.87 3.99
CA TYR A 674 -17.90 -17.82 2.97
C TYR A 674 -18.55 -18.34 1.66
N PRO A 675 -19.56 -17.64 1.10
CA PRO A 675 -20.25 -18.09 -0.10
C PRO A 675 -19.44 -17.76 -1.36
N PRO A 676 -19.13 -18.74 -2.23
CA PRO A 676 -18.30 -18.50 -3.41
C PRO A 676 -19.03 -17.79 -4.57
N ASP A 677 -20.31 -17.43 -4.39
CA ASP A 677 -21.17 -16.88 -5.44
C ASP A 677 -21.16 -15.34 -5.52
N GLY A 678 -20.38 -14.67 -4.68
CA GLY A 678 -20.30 -13.20 -4.66
C GLY A 678 -21.48 -12.52 -3.93
N SER A 679 -22.31 -13.28 -3.22
CA SER A 679 -23.51 -12.75 -2.58
C SER A 679 -23.20 -11.76 -1.46
N TRP A 680 -22.11 -11.95 -0.72
CA TRP A 680 -21.70 -11.05 0.36
C TRP A 680 -21.15 -9.73 -0.17
N GLU A 681 -20.36 -9.75 -1.24
CA GLU A 681 -19.86 -8.56 -1.94
C GLU A 681 -21.02 -7.74 -2.51
N SER A 682 -21.98 -8.43 -3.13
CA SER A 682 -23.17 -7.79 -3.69
C SER A 682 -24.03 -7.12 -2.62
N GLN A 683 -24.24 -7.79 -1.48
CA GLN A 683 -24.97 -7.22 -0.33
C GLN A 683 -24.23 -6.03 0.25
N PHE A 684 -22.91 -6.13 0.45
CA PHE A 684 -22.12 -5.04 0.98
C PHE A 684 -22.15 -3.82 0.05
N ARG A 685 -22.02 -4.03 -1.26
CA ARG A 685 -22.17 -3.00 -2.28
C ARG A 685 -23.55 -2.33 -2.22
N GLU A 686 -24.62 -3.11 -2.08
CA GLU A 686 -25.98 -2.57 -1.94
C GLU A 686 -26.14 -1.73 -0.67
N ILE A 687 -25.57 -2.18 0.46
CA ILE A 687 -25.58 -1.42 1.71
C ILE A 687 -24.91 -0.05 1.53
N ILE A 688 -23.75 0.00 0.88
CA ILE A 688 -23.02 1.26 0.63
C ILE A 688 -23.83 2.19 -0.29
N LEU A 689 -24.37 1.68 -1.39
CA LEU A 689 -25.06 2.50 -2.40
C LEU A 689 -26.48 2.90 -2.02
N SER A 690 -27.09 2.19 -1.06
CA SER A 690 -28.40 2.53 -0.50
C SER A 690 -28.31 3.32 0.79
N ALA A 691 -27.12 3.48 1.36
CA ALA A 691 -26.91 4.27 2.56
C ALA A 691 -27.36 5.73 2.36
N ASP A 692 -28.00 6.28 3.39
CA ASP A 692 -28.58 7.62 3.38
C ASP A 692 -28.21 8.36 4.66
N GLY A 693 -27.76 9.60 4.53
CA GLY A 693 -27.21 10.40 5.63
C GLY A 693 -25.75 10.09 5.96
N PHE A 694 -25.20 10.86 6.91
CA PHE A 694 -23.81 10.81 7.31
C PHE A 694 -23.67 10.88 8.84
N TYR A 695 -22.95 9.92 9.41
CA TYR A 695 -22.58 9.87 10.81
C TYR A 695 -21.31 10.68 11.05
N ILE A 696 -21.46 11.77 11.80
CA ILE A 696 -20.34 12.57 12.32
C ILE A 696 -20.10 12.14 13.76
N GLN A 697 -19.11 11.28 13.97
CA GLN A 697 -18.65 10.94 15.32
C GLN A 697 -17.92 12.13 15.92
N ASP A 698 -18.30 12.52 17.14
CA ASP A 698 -17.53 13.44 17.96
C ASP A 698 -16.72 12.65 18.99
N TRP A 699 -15.42 12.59 18.74
CA TRP A 699 -14.50 11.78 19.54
C TRP A 699 -14.42 12.24 20.99
N PHE A 700 -14.65 13.52 21.28
CA PHE A 700 -14.64 14.05 22.65
C PHE A 700 -15.88 13.62 23.42
N ILE A 701 -17.05 13.76 22.80
CA ILE A 701 -18.30 13.28 23.40
C ILE A 701 -18.22 11.78 23.63
N TYR A 702 -17.80 11.04 22.61
CA TYR A 702 -17.61 9.60 22.69
C TYR A 702 -16.68 9.22 23.85
N ALA A 703 -15.51 9.85 23.97
CA ALA A 703 -14.55 9.57 25.03
C ALA A 703 -15.11 9.89 26.43
N ILE A 704 -15.88 10.97 26.58
CA ILE A 704 -16.55 11.31 27.85
C ILE A 704 -17.55 10.21 28.22
N VAL A 705 -18.38 9.75 27.28
CA VAL A 705 -19.39 8.72 27.54
C VAL A 705 -18.73 7.40 27.91
N GLU A 706 -17.73 6.94 27.15
CA GLU A 706 -17.01 5.69 27.40
C GLU A 706 -16.31 5.70 28.78
N GLU A 707 -15.57 6.77 29.09
CA GLU A 707 -14.85 6.91 30.37
C GLU A 707 -15.80 6.80 31.56
N GLU A 708 -16.92 7.53 31.54
CA GLU A 708 -17.87 7.56 32.64
C GLU A 708 -18.70 6.27 32.73
N LEU A 709 -19.08 5.70 31.58
CA LEU A 709 -19.82 4.45 31.52
C LEU A 709 -19.00 3.29 32.09
N GLN A 710 -17.69 3.26 31.85
CA GLN A 710 -16.80 2.24 32.38
C GLN A 710 -16.87 2.17 33.92
N HIS A 711 -16.86 3.31 34.61
CA HIS A 711 -16.98 3.38 36.08
C HIS A 711 -18.34 2.88 36.59
N TYR A 712 -19.43 3.16 35.87
CA TYR A 712 -20.75 2.60 36.20
C TYR A 712 -20.77 1.07 36.10
N LEU A 713 -20.24 0.54 34.99
CA LEU A 713 -20.23 -0.90 34.72
C LEU A 713 -19.38 -1.69 35.73
N PHE A 714 -18.31 -1.09 36.26
CA PHE A 714 -17.53 -1.67 37.36
C PHE A 714 -18.17 -1.50 38.74
N GLY A 715 -19.35 -0.87 38.82
CA GLY A 715 -20.07 -0.62 40.06
C GLY A 715 -19.43 0.43 40.96
N GLU A 716 -18.54 1.26 40.41
CA GLU A 716 -17.87 2.34 41.13
C GLU A 716 -18.76 3.58 41.28
N LYS A 717 -19.67 3.80 40.32
CA LYS A 717 -20.63 4.91 40.29
C LYS A 717 -22.06 4.39 40.15
N SER A 718 -23.02 5.17 40.65
CA SER A 718 -24.44 4.90 40.39
C SER A 718 -24.87 5.39 39.00
N ALA A 719 -26.01 4.90 38.49
CA ALA A 719 -26.58 5.39 37.23
C ALA A 719 -26.83 6.91 37.27
N ASP A 720 -27.36 7.40 38.39
CA ASP A 720 -27.64 8.83 38.61
C ASP A 720 -26.36 9.68 38.59
N GLU A 721 -25.34 9.24 39.32
CA GLU A 721 -24.03 9.92 39.38
C GLU A 721 -23.36 9.95 38.01
N THR A 722 -23.42 8.84 37.27
CA THR A 722 -22.81 8.73 35.93
C THR A 722 -23.50 9.66 34.93
N ALA A 723 -24.84 9.67 34.91
CA ALA A 723 -25.63 10.55 34.06
C ALA A 723 -25.34 12.04 34.34
N GLU A 724 -25.27 12.43 35.62
CA GLU A 724 -24.96 13.81 36.03
C GLU A 724 -23.55 14.26 35.58
N ILE A 725 -22.54 13.38 35.70
CA ILE A 725 -21.17 13.71 35.27
C ILE A 725 -21.08 13.83 33.75
N ILE A 726 -21.65 12.88 33.00
CA ILE A 726 -21.67 12.93 31.53
C ILE A 726 -22.35 14.22 31.06
N HIS A 727 -23.55 14.52 31.58
CA HIS A 727 -24.28 15.73 31.23
C HIS A 727 -23.47 17.00 31.50
N SER A 728 -22.82 17.10 32.66
CA SER A 728 -21.99 18.26 33.03
C SER A 728 -20.80 18.43 32.09
N ARG A 729 -20.05 17.36 31.82
CA ARG A 729 -18.86 17.39 30.95
C ARG A 729 -19.22 17.75 29.51
N ILE A 730 -20.26 17.13 28.95
CA ILE A 730 -20.72 17.40 27.58
C ILE A 730 -21.30 18.81 27.45
N SER A 731 -22.08 19.29 28.43
CA SER A 731 -22.64 20.65 28.39
C SER A 731 -21.55 21.72 28.36
N ASN A 732 -20.46 21.53 29.12
CA ASN A 732 -19.31 22.43 29.08
C ASN A 732 -18.61 22.38 27.71
N TYR A 733 -18.39 21.19 27.16
CA TYR A 733 -17.80 21.01 25.84
C TYR A 733 -18.61 21.73 24.75
N LEU A 734 -19.93 21.52 24.69
CA LEU A 734 -20.82 22.17 23.71
C LEU A 734 -20.80 23.70 23.82
N ALA A 735 -20.69 24.24 25.04
CA ALA A 735 -20.59 25.68 25.27
C ALA A 735 -19.27 26.29 24.77
N GLU A 736 -18.21 25.49 24.66
CA GLU A 736 -16.90 25.92 24.14
C GLU A 736 -16.82 25.84 22.61
N THR A 737 -17.61 24.96 21.97
CA THR A 737 -17.60 24.75 20.51
C THR A 737 -18.63 25.57 19.72
N ILE A 738 -19.77 25.95 20.31
CA ILE A 738 -20.90 26.59 19.59
C ILE A 738 -20.92 28.13 19.77
N ASN A 739 -19.76 28.80 19.94
CA ASN A 739 -19.69 30.27 20.14
C ASN A 739 -19.20 31.08 18.94
#